data_AF-A0A357IWR4-F1
#
_entry.id   AF-A0A357IWR4-F1
#
_cell.length_a   1.000
_cell.length_b   1.000
_cell.length_c   1.000
_cell.angle_alpha   90.00
_cell.angle_beta   90.00
_cell.angle_gamma   90.00
#
_symmetry.space_group_name_H-M   'P 1'
#
loop_
_entity.id
_entity.type
_entity.pdbx_description
1 polymer ?
#
loop_
_entity_poly.entity_id
_entity_poly.type
_entity_poly.pdbx_seq_one_letter_code
_entity_poly.pdbx_strand_id
1 'polypeptide(L)'
;MSMDSFHRPYLQTWTNLCSDSSVASEVFKRQLHMQRALHSMGSAMLELIKKLAGFSGSSRNQESGDSEEFTSELSKLPDRYSVKDLEEGKVLSCLEAPNISVRIVRGKTVSAATARKAPERTIYLDGAAQCEPFMDHERQVYNLDHHDGVERSFTLATCEQALVLVRKGLNLSDKKWIIWANDPDLDTVLAIWILLNHMHLRKGDAPVYRAIVPLIRVEGIIDGLGLEYQDVAGLPKAQHKDVMSKIDFLREDERRIKSNGRWDEIDFSTYTRKLLNRIDEMFFRPEDFKDFKGLEELARAELDQNNNVIVYRSDMGIYEMEEYLNRVYGTRPAILLLQKGKGVYTIRKSDLFFPLEMERVYRFLNHEDPEVSGRNNENRWGGSQEIGGSPRMSGTGLKPSEIVRICKQAYKRPPAAERLGRMITGSLFPFLGALVAFLGGEILSLFGPDYVHTATGLLKELFAPVLTVFTLVVVFLQCRHKPFLYGFRLPAGWDWLLLLPLVIPAALAGGVWAIREPFPDLYHMLMLGLFLPLAMEILFRVNVHGWLQEHHEIMQPGGRWFLSPPILVSGFGYAAMLAVSPLSLVAFLEQTMGLWAPVVQGVGAFLFGLGAGIIRERSESILPSLVLQIGIAGAINGLYGG
;
A
#
# COMPACT_ATOMS: atom_id res chain seq x y z
N MET A 1 51.28 8.03 56.25
CA MET A 1 51.57 9.09 55.26
C MET A 1 50.29 9.91 55.11
N SER A 2 50.26 11.09 55.74
CA SER A 2 49.13 12.02 55.75
C SER A 2 49.26 13.03 54.61
N MET A 3 48.14 13.50 54.06
CA MET A 3 48.05 14.79 53.39
C MET A 3 46.63 15.37 53.54
N ASP A 4 46.35 15.81 54.77
CA ASP A 4 45.55 17.01 55.00
C ASP A 4 46.43 18.21 54.66
N SER A 5 46.11 18.95 53.60
CA SER A 5 46.39 20.38 53.39
C SER A 5 46.27 20.72 51.91
N PHE A 6 45.76 21.92 51.65
CA PHE A 6 45.62 22.65 50.38
C PHE A 6 44.17 22.89 49.90
N HIS A 7 43.80 24.18 50.02
CA HIS A 7 42.73 24.92 49.36
C HIS A 7 41.33 24.99 50.01
N ARG A 8 41.29 25.51 51.24
CA ARG A 8 40.40 26.65 51.58
C ARG A 8 41.26 27.92 51.57
N PRO A 9 41.22 28.75 50.50
CA PRO A 9 40.83 30.16 50.71
C PRO A 9 40.32 30.86 49.43
N TYR A 10 39.07 30.59 48.99
CA TYR A 10 38.43 31.40 47.92
C TYR A 10 37.02 31.90 48.27
N LEU A 11 36.44 31.46 49.39
CA LEU A 11 35.08 31.83 49.80
C LEU A 11 35.02 32.96 50.83
N GLN A 12 36.16 33.46 51.32
CA GLN A 12 36.22 34.51 52.35
C GLN A 12 36.49 35.92 51.80
N THR A 13 36.88 36.04 50.53
CA THR A 13 37.17 37.34 49.89
C THR A 13 35.95 37.97 49.23
N TRP A 14 34.88 37.21 48.98
CA TRP A 14 33.63 37.71 48.39
C TRP A 14 32.68 38.34 49.41
N THR A 15 32.73 37.91 50.67
CA THR A 15 31.90 38.47 51.74
C THR A 15 32.39 39.83 52.25
N ASN A 16 33.65 40.18 52.00
CA ASN A 16 34.24 41.46 52.45
C ASN A 16 34.22 42.58 51.40
N LEU A 17 33.70 42.32 50.19
CA LEU A 17 33.58 43.31 49.10
C LEU A 17 32.17 43.88 48.94
N CYS A 18 31.20 43.41 49.74
CA CYS A 18 29.81 43.88 49.71
C CYS A 18 29.43 44.77 50.91
N SER A 19 30.40 45.37 51.62
CA SER A 19 30.12 46.31 52.72
C SER A 19 30.16 47.79 52.32
N ASP A 20 30.36 48.12 51.03
CA ASP A 20 30.41 49.51 50.58
C ASP A 20 29.45 49.74 49.40
N SER A 21 28.23 50.19 49.72
CA SER A 21 27.10 50.36 48.79
C SER A 21 27.32 51.42 47.71
N SER A 22 28.41 52.18 47.79
CA SER A 22 28.76 53.21 46.82
C SER A 22 29.46 52.65 45.57
N VAL A 23 30.31 51.63 45.72
CA VAL A 23 31.13 51.09 44.61
C VAL A 23 30.35 50.14 43.70
N ALA A 24 29.43 49.34 44.27
CA ALA A 24 28.59 48.42 43.49
C ALA A 24 27.63 49.15 42.53
N SER A 25 27.16 50.35 42.91
CA SER A 25 26.30 51.21 42.08
C SER A 25 27.06 51.78 40.87
N GLU A 26 28.32 52.18 41.06
CA GLU A 26 29.17 52.73 40.00
C GLU A 26 29.53 51.66 38.95
N VAL A 27 29.85 50.44 39.40
CA VAL A 27 30.18 49.30 38.53
C VAL A 27 28.95 48.86 37.73
N PHE A 28 27.77 48.79 38.36
CA PHE A 28 26.53 48.42 37.67
C PHE A 28 26.11 49.47 36.62
N LYS A 29 26.30 50.77 36.91
CA LYS A 29 26.06 51.85 35.93
C LYS A 29 27.01 51.77 34.73
N ARG A 30 28.29 51.46 34.96
CA ARG A 30 29.26 51.28 33.87
C ARG A 30 28.95 50.05 33.01
N GLN A 31 28.49 48.96 33.63
CA GLN A 31 28.08 47.74 32.92
C GLN A 31 26.81 47.97 32.06
N LEU A 32 25.85 48.75 32.58
CA LEU A 32 24.64 49.12 31.85
C LEU A 32 24.94 50.06 30.66
N HIS A 33 25.88 51.00 30.83
CA HIS A 33 26.35 51.86 29.75
C HIS A 33 27.09 51.07 28.66
N MET A 34 27.88 50.07 29.05
CA MET A 34 28.59 49.20 28.12
C MET A 34 27.64 48.26 27.35
N GLN A 35 26.59 47.74 27.99
CA GLN A 35 25.54 46.97 27.32
C GLN A 35 24.72 47.83 26.34
N ARG A 36 24.40 49.09 26.70
CA ARG A 36 23.73 50.03 25.78
C ARG A 36 24.63 50.42 24.60
N ALA A 37 25.94 50.56 24.82
CA ALA A 37 26.91 50.81 23.75
C ALA A 37 27.04 49.61 22.80
N LEU A 38 27.06 48.38 23.32
CA LEU A 38 27.07 47.14 22.52
C LEU A 38 25.78 46.95 21.71
N HIS A 39 24.62 47.27 22.29
CA HIS A 39 23.34 47.21 21.58
C HIS A 39 23.22 48.29 20.50
N SER A 40 23.76 49.48 20.74
CA SER A 40 23.86 50.57 19.76
C SER A 40 24.80 50.21 18.59
N MET A 41 25.97 49.62 18.90
CA MET A 41 26.90 49.11 17.87
C MET A 41 26.27 47.98 17.04
N GLY A 42 25.54 47.06 17.66
CA GLY A 42 24.83 45.99 16.95
C GLY A 42 23.77 46.53 15.98
N SER A 43 23.00 47.54 16.40
CA SER A 43 22.02 48.21 15.54
C SER A 43 22.67 48.98 14.39
N ALA A 44 23.79 49.67 14.64
CA ALA A 44 24.53 50.40 13.61
C ALA A 44 25.20 49.47 12.59
N MET A 45 25.69 48.31 13.04
CA MET A 45 26.28 47.28 12.18
C MET A 45 25.21 46.59 11.32
N LEU A 46 24.00 46.38 11.84
CA LEU A 46 22.87 45.86 11.06
C LEU A 46 22.40 46.85 9.97
N GLU A 47 22.38 48.15 10.28
CA GLU A 47 22.13 49.24 9.32
C GLU A 47 23.21 49.31 8.23
N LEU A 48 24.48 49.14 8.60
CA LEU A 48 25.60 49.08 7.65
C LEU A 48 25.49 47.87 6.71
N ILE A 49 25.11 46.70 7.24
CA ILE A 49 24.86 45.48 6.45
C ILE A 49 23.69 45.69 5.49
N LYS A 50 22.59 46.32 5.93
CA LYS A 50 21.45 46.63 5.06
C LYS A 50 21.82 47.62 3.94
N LYS A 51 22.66 48.62 4.24
CA LYS A 51 23.18 49.56 3.23
C LYS A 51 24.17 48.92 2.25
N LEU A 52 25.01 47.98 2.71
CA LEU A 52 25.95 47.24 1.85
C LEU A 52 25.25 46.17 1.00
N ALA A 53 24.11 45.64 1.46
CA ALA A 53 23.33 44.64 0.73
C ALA A 53 22.34 45.22 -0.31
N GLY A 54 22.32 46.54 -0.54
CA GLY A 54 21.57 47.15 -1.64
C GLY A 54 20.04 47.10 -1.51
N PHE A 55 19.49 46.87 -0.33
CA PHE A 55 18.03 46.87 -0.11
C PHE A 55 17.49 48.31 -0.07
N SER A 56 17.18 48.84 -1.25
CA SER A 56 16.42 50.07 -1.44
C SER A 56 14.92 49.79 -1.39
N GLY A 57 14.28 50.16 -0.28
CA GLY A 57 12.89 50.65 -0.16
C GLY A 57 11.74 49.83 -0.76
N SER A 58 10.91 49.25 0.12
CA SER A 58 9.46 49.13 -0.12
C SER A 58 8.68 49.02 1.21
N SER A 59 7.67 49.88 1.33
CA SER A 59 6.57 49.99 2.30
C SER A 59 6.60 49.19 3.62
N ARG A 60 6.84 49.93 4.71
CA ARG A 60 6.28 49.70 6.06
C ARG A 60 4.75 49.80 5.98
N ASN A 61 4.02 48.70 6.17
CA ASN A 61 2.67 48.63 6.81
C ASN A 61 1.99 47.24 6.69
N GLN A 62 2.73 46.13 6.64
CA GLN A 62 2.10 44.79 6.53
C GLN A 62 2.78 43.66 7.34
N GLU A 63 3.71 43.96 8.26
CA GLU A 63 4.45 42.92 9.02
C GLU A 63 3.93 42.68 10.45
N SER A 64 2.97 43.46 10.95
CA SER A 64 2.44 43.27 12.32
C SER A 64 1.28 42.26 12.41
N GLY A 65 0.72 41.81 11.28
CA GLY A 65 -0.33 40.77 11.25
C GLY A 65 0.24 39.36 11.09
N ASP A 66 1.14 39.16 10.12
CA ASP A 66 1.72 37.85 9.82
C ASP A 66 2.60 37.31 10.96
N SER A 67 3.23 38.19 11.75
CA SER A 67 4.07 37.77 12.89
C SER A 67 3.23 37.31 14.10
N GLU A 68 2.04 37.88 14.32
CA GLU A 68 1.10 37.41 15.35
C GLU A 68 0.35 36.15 14.91
N GLU A 69 -0.03 36.03 13.64
CA GLU A 69 -0.71 34.84 13.10
C GLU A 69 0.24 33.63 13.04
N PHE A 70 1.49 33.83 12.59
CA PHE A 70 2.54 32.79 12.55
C PHE A 70 3.00 32.36 13.96
N THR A 71 3.03 33.28 14.94
CA THR A 71 3.30 32.90 16.35
C THR A 71 2.09 32.22 17.02
N SER A 72 0.85 32.50 16.57
CA SER A 72 -0.34 31.79 17.06
C SER A 72 -0.42 30.35 16.53
N GLU A 73 -0.02 30.10 15.28
CA GLU A 73 0.03 28.74 14.71
C GLU A 73 1.13 27.88 15.34
N LEU A 74 2.30 28.46 15.64
CA LEU A 74 3.38 27.78 16.37
C LEU A 74 3.03 27.42 17.83
N SER A 75 1.94 27.97 18.38
CA SER A 75 1.53 27.76 19.78
C SER A 75 0.52 26.63 19.98
N LYS A 76 -0.09 26.11 18.90
CA LYS A 76 -1.10 25.05 18.98
C LYS A 76 -0.47 23.66 18.82
N LEU A 77 -0.92 22.71 19.62
CA LEU A 77 -0.54 21.31 19.46
C LEU A 77 -1.04 20.77 18.11
N PRO A 78 -0.30 19.88 17.43
CA PRO A 78 -0.74 19.28 16.19
C PRO A 78 -1.96 18.37 16.40
N ASP A 79 -2.98 18.47 15.53
CA ASP A 79 -4.08 17.47 15.51
C ASP A 79 -3.55 16.17 14.90
N ARG A 80 -3.20 15.22 15.76
CA ARG A 80 -2.50 13.99 15.39
C ARG A 80 -3.38 12.74 15.40
N TYR A 81 -4.65 12.86 15.79
CA TYR A 81 -5.58 11.74 15.77
C TYR A 81 -6.53 11.86 14.58
N SER A 82 -6.60 10.81 13.78
CA SER A 82 -7.51 10.74 12.63
C SER A 82 -8.46 9.55 12.74
N VAL A 83 -9.70 9.77 12.30
CA VAL A 83 -10.72 8.72 12.16
C VAL A 83 -10.90 8.47 10.67
N LYS A 84 -10.69 7.23 10.25
CA LYS A 84 -10.82 6.79 8.84
C LYS A 84 -11.97 5.79 8.73
N ASP A 85 -12.84 5.98 7.75
CA ASP A 85 -13.85 4.99 7.38
C ASP A 85 -13.19 3.92 6.48
N LEU A 86 -13.16 2.68 6.96
CA LEU A 86 -12.72 1.51 6.20
C LEU A 86 -13.89 0.55 5.97
N GLU A 87 -13.76 -0.38 5.03
CA GLU A 87 -14.80 -1.39 4.74
C GLU A 87 -15.21 -2.20 5.99
N GLU A 88 -14.28 -2.41 6.91
CA GLU A 88 -14.49 -3.15 8.16
C GLU A 88 -14.95 -2.26 9.34
N GLY A 89 -15.27 -0.99 9.08
CA GLY A 89 -15.70 0.01 10.07
C GLY A 89 -14.69 1.13 10.30
N LYS A 90 -15.04 2.03 11.22
CA LYS A 90 -14.21 3.18 11.60
C LYS A 90 -12.97 2.76 12.38
N VAL A 91 -11.83 3.36 12.05
CA VAL A 91 -10.56 3.17 12.75
C VAL A 91 -10.02 4.52 13.18
N LEU A 92 -9.71 4.64 14.47
CA LEU A 92 -8.94 5.73 15.03
C LEU A 92 -7.44 5.39 14.99
N SER A 93 -6.63 6.34 14.54
CA SER A 93 -5.18 6.20 14.43
C SER A 93 -4.47 7.47 14.88
N CYS A 94 -3.25 7.33 15.39
CA CYS A 94 -2.38 8.43 15.78
C CYS A 94 -1.19 8.53 14.80
N LEU A 95 -0.84 9.74 14.36
CA LEU A 95 0.28 9.96 13.45
C LEU A 95 1.65 9.60 14.07
N GLU A 96 1.79 9.60 15.40
CA GLU A 96 3.00 9.13 16.10
C GLU A 96 3.00 7.62 16.41
N ALA A 97 1.87 6.94 16.21
CA ALA A 97 1.74 5.50 16.37
C ALA A 97 0.88 4.91 15.23
N PRO A 98 1.28 5.10 13.95
CA PRO A 98 0.45 4.72 12.79
C PRO A 98 0.24 3.21 12.67
N ASN A 99 1.11 2.43 13.32
CA ASN A 99 1.02 0.98 13.39
C ASN A 99 -0.05 0.48 14.39
N ILE A 100 -0.62 1.36 15.23
CA ILE A 100 -1.67 1.03 16.19
C ILE A 100 -3.02 1.48 15.63
N SER A 101 -3.93 0.53 15.45
CA SER A 101 -5.31 0.80 15.01
C SER A 101 -6.27 0.61 16.18
N VAL A 102 -7.05 1.63 16.50
CA VAL A 102 -8.03 1.60 17.58
C VAL A 102 -9.44 1.49 16.98
N ARG A 103 -10.21 0.52 17.46
CA ARG A 103 -11.60 0.29 17.06
C ARG A 103 -12.49 0.36 18.28
N ILE A 104 -13.25 1.44 18.40
CA ILE A 104 -14.27 1.60 19.43
C ILE A 104 -15.63 1.27 18.81
N VAL A 105 -16.21 0.13 19.17
CA VAL A 105 -17.45 -0.39 18.60
C VAL A 105 -18.47 -0.59 19.71
N ARG A 106 -19.55 0.20 19.67
CA ARG A 106 -20.62 0.17 20.67
C ARG A 106 -21.12 -1.25 20.92
N GLY A 107 -21.14 -1.65 22.19
CA GLY A 107 -21.67 -2.95 22.64
C GLY A 107 -20.87 -4.15 22.12
N LYS A 108 -19.67 -3.94 21.55
CA LYS A 108 -18.82 -5.03 21.10
C LYS A 108 -18.31 -5.78 22.32
N THR A 109 -18.67 -7.04 22.40
CA THR A 109 -18.17 -7.92 23.44
C THR A 109 -17.92 -9.30 22.84
N VAL A 110 -16.75 -9.88 23.09
CA VAL A 110 -16.36 -11.20 22.58
C VAL A 110 -16.20 -12.21 23.71
N SER A 111 -16.47 -13.50 23.44
CA SER A 111 -16.25 -14.55 24.44
C SER A 111 -14.76 -14.75 24.77
N ALA A 112 -14.46 -15.30 25.95
CA ALA A 112 -13.12 -15.73 26.36
C ALA A 112 -12.39 -16.55 25.29
N ALA A 113 -13.08 -17.54 24.70
CA ALA A 113 -12.52 -18.42 23.68
C ALA A 113 -12.18 -17.66 22.39
N THR A 114 -13.00 -16.67 22.02
CA THR A 114 -12.76 -15.79 20.87
C THR A 114 -11.59 -14.86 21.13
N ALA A 115 -11.55 -14.21 22.31
CA ALA A 115 -10.47 -13.30 22.69
C ALA A 115 -9.11 -14.03 22.68
N ARG A 116 -9.03 -15.22 23.29
CA ARG A 116 -7.81 -16.03 23.31
C ARG A 116 -7.39 -16.53 21.92
N LYS A 117 -8.32 -16.65 20.97
CA LYS A 117 -8.04 -17.03 19.57
C LYS A 117 -7.89 -15.83 18.63
N ALA A 118 -7.94 -14.60 19.15
CA ALA A 118 -7.82 -13.38 18.35
C ALA A 118 -6.51 -13.37 17.54
N PRO A 119 -6.46 -12.62 16.42
CA PRO A 119 -5.21 -12.40 15.69
C PRO A 119 -4.10 -11.93 16.62
N GLU A 120 -2.85 -12.27 16.30
CA GLU A 120 -1.70 -11.78 17.06
C GLU A 120 -1.72 -10.26 17.22
N ARG A 121 -1.18 -9.75 18.33
CA ARG A 121 -1.06 -8.30 18.60
C ARG A 121 -2.41 -7.59 18.73
N THR A 122 -3.36 -8.27 19.39
CA THR A 122 -4.68 -7.74 19.72
C THR A 122 -4.74 -7.39 21.20
N ILE A 123 -5.23 -6.19 21.52
CA ILE A 123 -5.50 -5.75 22.89
C ILE A 123 -7.01 -5.49 23.00
N TYR A 124 -7.67 -6.14 23.96
CA TYR A 124 -9.03 -5.83 24.38
C TYR A 124 -8.98 -4.92 25.60
N LEU A 125 -9.78 -3.86 25.58
CA LEU A 125 -9.93 -2.92 26.68
C LEU A 125 -11.34 -3.06 27.25
N ASP A 126 -11.42 -3.09 28.57
CA ASP A 126 -12.59 -2.74 29.37
C ASP A 126 -13.92 -3.33 28.87
N GLY A 127 -14.24 -4.57 29.25
CA GLY A 127 -15.48 -5.24 28.84
C GLY A 127 -15.62 -5.58 27.35
N ALA A 128 -14.63 -5.26 26.50
CA ALA A 128 -14.62 -5.69 25.09
C ALA A 128 -14.45 -7.22 24.94
N ALA A 129 -13.96 -7.90 25.97
CA ALA A 129 -13.91 -9.36 26.08
C ALA A 129 -14.52 -9.82 27.42
N GLN A 130 -15.36 -10.86 27.39
CA GLN A 130 -15.98 -11.50 28.56
C GLN A 130 -15.05 -12.57 29.12
N CYS A 131 -14.02 -12.14 29.84
CA CYS A 131 -13.17 -12.99 30.63
C CYS A 131 -12.31 -12.16 31.58
N GLU A 132 -11.69 -12.86 32.53
CA GLU A 132 -10.63 -12.30 33.36
C GLU A 132 -9.49 -11.71 32.51
N PRO A 133 -8.73 -10.74 33.05
CA PRO A 133 -7.54 -10.21 32.41
C PRO A 133 -6.53 -11.31 32.16
N PHE A 134 -5.90 -11.28 30.99
CA PHE A 134 -4.87 -12.24 30.66
C PHE A 134 -3.82 -11.64 29.74
N MET A 135 -2.65 -12.30 29.73
CA MET A 135 -1.54 -11.98 28.84
C MET A 135 -1.05 -13.25 28.14
N ASP A 136 -1.27 -13.33 26.83
CA ASP A 136 -0.63 -14.31 25.96
C ASP A 136 0.60 -13.65 25.32
N HIS A 137 1.78 -13.89 25.91
CA HIS A 137 3.03 -13.28 25.44
C HIS A 137 3.53 -13.87 24.11
N GLU A 138 3.20 -15.13 23.82
CA GLU A 138 3.62 -15.79 22.58
C GLU A 138 2.91 -15.17 21.37
N ARG A 139 1.59 -15.00 21.48
CA ARG A 139 0.77 -14.42 20.40
C ARG A 139 0.59 -12.92 20.55
N GLN A 140 1.05 -12.35 21.66
CA GLN A 140 0.91 -10.94 22.00
C GLN A 140 -0.57 -10.51 22.05
N VAL A 141 -1.41 -11.34 22.67
CA VAL A 141 -2.85 -11.05 22.85
C VAL A 141 -3.11 -10.73 24.32
N TYR A 142 -3.73 -9.58 24.58
CA TYR A 142 -3.95 -9.07 25.93
C TYR A 142 -5.41 -8.69 26.14
N ASN A 143 -5.93 -9.00 27.32
CA ASN A 143 -7.20 -8.49 27.81
C ASN A 143 -6.95 -7.63 29.05
N LEU A 144 -7.21 -6.33 28.93
CA LEU A 144 -7.12 -5.35 30.01
C LEU A 144 -8.53 -5.02 30.46
N ASP A 145 -9.21 -6.02 31.03
CA ASP A 145 -10.51 -5.84 31.65
C ASP A 145 -10.34 -5.67 33.16
N HIS A 146 -11.35 -5.19 33.85
CA HIS A 146 -11.35 -5.23 35.31
C HIS A 146 -12.75 -5.52 35.90
N HIS A 147 -13.71 -5.87 35.05
CA HIS A 147 -15.08 -6.16 35.43
C HIS A 147 -15.38 -7.65 35.54
N ASP A 148 -14.95 -8.45 34.56
CA ASP A 148 -15.33 -9.85 34.43
C ASP A 148 -14.24 -10.79 34.98
N GLY A 149 -14.68 -11.87 35.63
CA GLY A 149 -13.78 -12.90 36.16
C GLY A 149 -12.77 -12.46 37.22
N VAL A 150 -12.92 -11.28 37.82
CA VAL A 150 -11.99 -10.71 38.81
C VAL A 150 -12.69 -10.13 40.03
N GLU A 151 -11.91 -9.94 41.09
CA GLU A 151 -12.29 -9.07 42.20
C GLU A 151 -11.91 -7.62 41.86
N ARG A 152 -12.91 -6.80 41.55
CA ARG A 152 -12.72 -5.41 41.08
C ARG A 152 -11.96 -4.57 42.11
N SER A 153 -12.16 -4.82 43.41
CA SER A 153 -11.52 -4.04 44.48
C SER A 153 -10.00 -4.18 44.56
N PHE A 154 -9.42 -5.22 43.96
CA PHE A 154 -7.96 -5.45 43.98
C PHE A 154 -7.35 -5.50 42.57
N THR A 155 -8.17 -5.39 41.54
CA THR A 155 -7.73 -5.37 40.14
C THR A 155 -7.59 -3.92 39.69
N LEU A 156 -6.42 -3.57 39.14
CA LEU A 156 -6.19 -2.24 38.59
C LEU A 156 -7.21 -1.95 37.47
N ALA A 157 -7.65 -0.70 37.35
CA ALA A 157 -8.49 -0.28 36.23
C ALA A 157 -7.74 -0.38 34.88
N THR A 158 -8.47 -0.30 33.76
CA THR A 158 -7.92 -0.53 32.42
C THR A 158 -6.79 0.45 32.08
N CYS A 159 -6.91 1.73 32.45
CA CYS A 159 -5.86 2.73 32.22
C CYS A 159 -4.59 2.43 33.04
N GLU A 160 -4.74 1.97 34.27
CA GLU A 160 -3.61 1.60 35.13
C GLU A 160 -2.91 0.35 34.59
N GLN A 161 -3.66 -0.66 34.14
CA GLN A 161 -3.10 -1.85 33.50
C GLN A 161 -2.32 -1.48 32.23
N ALA A 162 -2.87 -0.62 31.36
CA ALA A 162 -2.20 -0.14 30.16
C ALA A 162 -0.88 0.58 30.49
N LEU A 163 -0.89 1.44 31.52
CA LEU A 163 0.32 2.13 31.97
C LEU A 163 1.37 1.13 32.45
N VAL A 164 0.98 0.14 33.26
CA VAL A 164 1.89 -0.90 33.75
C VAL A 164 2.53 -1.65 32.58
N LEU A 165 1.77 -2.05 31.56
CA LEU A 165 2.32 -2.76 30.40
C LEU A 165 3.34 -1.91 29.63
N VAL A 166 3.03 -0.64 29.36
CA VAL A 166 3.97 0.28 28.69
C VAL A 166 5.24 0.45 29.52
N ARG A 167 5.10 0.62 30.84
CA ARG A 167 6.24 0.78 31.78
C ARG A 167 7.07 -0.48 31.95
N LYS A 168 6.46 -1.66 31.82
CA LYS A 168 7.14 -2.97 31.86
C LYS A 168 7.80 -3.34 30.52
N GLY A 169 7.63 -2.53 29.48
CA GLY A 169 8.35 -2.67 28.22
C GLY A 169 7.57 -3.36 27.12
N LEU A 170 6.23 -3.32 27.16
CA LEU A 170 5.41 -3.73 26.01
C LEU A 170 5.88 -2.98 24.75
N ASN A 171 6.37 -3.73 23.77
CA ASN A 171 6.89 -3.15 22.55
C ASN A 171 5.78 -2.91 21.53
N LEU A 172 5.25 -1.69 21.55
CA LEU A 172 4.22 -1.23 20.63
C LEU A 172 4.79 -0.59 19.35
N SER A 173 6.12 -0.50 19.15
CA SER A 173 6.71 0.20 17.99
C SER A 173 6.85 -0.66 16.74
N ASP A 174 7.16 -1.95 16.89
CA ASP A 174 7.75 -2.72 15.78
C ASP A 174 6.72 -3.30 14.79
N LYS A 175 5.47 -3.48 15.22
CA LYS A 175 4.48 -4.33 14.54
C LYS A 175 3.09 -3.72 14.55
N LYS A 176 2.19 -4.22 13.70
CA LYS A 176 0.80 -3.75 13.67
C LYS A 176 0.03 -4.26 14.89
N TRP A 177 -0.64 -3.35 15.59
CA TRP A 177 -1.49 -3.63 16.74
C TRP A 177 -2.94 -3.26 16.46
N ILE A 178 -3.86 -4.03 17.03
CA ILE A 178 -5.30 -3.74 17.01
C ILE A 178 -5.79 -3.62 18.45
N ILE A 179 -6.38 -2.48 18.78
CA ILE A 179 -6.99 -2.22 20.07
C ILE A 179 -8.51 -2.22 19.89
N TRP A 180 -9.22 -3.01 20.69
CA TRP A 180 -10.68 -3.06 20.72
C TRP A 180 -11.20 -2.48 22.03
N ALA A 181 -12.19 -1.60 21.92
CA ALA A 181 -12.94 -1.05 23.03
C ALA A 181 -14.44 -1.08 22.69
N ASN A 182 -15.29 -1.15 23.71
CA ASN A 182 -16.74 -1.25 23.57
C ASN A 182 -17.49 0.06 23.94
N ASP A 183 -16.97 0.83 24.89
CA ASP A 183 -17.49 2.11 25.37
C ASP A 183 -16.32 3.08 25.64
N PRO A 184 -16.42 4.37 25.27
CA PRO A 184 -15.35 5.34 25.47
C PRO A 184 -15.50 6.12 26.78
N ASP A 185 -15.59 5.44 27.92
CA ASP A 185 -15.47 6.11 29.22
C ASP A 185 -14.04 6.62 29.47
N LEU A 186 -13.85 7.35 30.57
CA LEU A 186 -12.58 8.01 30.82
C LEU A 186 -11.45 6.99 31.10
N ASP A 187 -11.72 5.86 31.77
CA ASP A 187 -10.75 4.80 32.00
C ASP A 187 -10.27 4.20 30.67
N THR A 188 -11.21 3.81 29.80
CA THR A 188 -10.90 3.29 28.47
C THR A 188 -10.17 4.30 27.60
N VAL A 189 -10.60 5.58 27.59
CA VAL A 189 -9.93 6.60 26.77
C VAL A 189 -8.52 6.91 27.29
N LEU A 190 -8.29 6.91 28.60
CA LEU A 190 -6.95 7.03 29.16
C LEU A 190 -6.07 5.83 28.78
N ALA A 191 -6.62 4.60 28.80
CA ALA A 191 -5.91 3.41 28.32
C ALA A 191 -5.50 3.54 26.84
N ILE A 192 -6.43 3.97 25.98
CA ILE A 192 -6.15 4.25 24.56
C ILE A 192 -5.06 5.31 24.43
N TRP A 193 -5.15 6.41 25.19
CA TRP A 193 -4.16 7.48 25.18
C TRP A 193 -2.78 6.96 25.55
N ILE A 194 -2.67 6.14 26.60
CA ILE A 194 -1.41 5.56 27.07
C ILE A 194 -0.77 4.68 26.00
N LEU A 195 -1.56 3.82 25.34
CA LEU A 195 -1.06 2.90 24.31
C LEU A 195 -0.61 3.66 23.05
N LEU A 196 -1.34 4.70 22.62
CA LEU A 196 -0.94 5.55 21.50
C LEU A 196 0.30 6.40 21.86
N ASN A 197 0.44 6.82 23.12
CA ASN A 197 1.54 7.68 23.60
C ASN A 197 2.68 6.93 24.28
N HIS A 198 2.76 5.63 24.06
CA HIS A 198 3.67 4.75 24.78
C HIS A 198 5.16 5.17 24.66
N MET A 199 5.56 5.86 23.59
CA MET A 199 6.92 6.40 23.42
C MET A 199 7.26 7.50 24.44
N HIS A 200 6.28 8.36 24.74
CA HIS A 200 6.40 9.47 25.69
C HIS A 200 6.37 9.00 27.15
N LEU A 201 5.90 7.77 27.39
CA LEU A 201 5.71 7.19 28.74
C LEU A 201 6.77 6.14 29.11
N ARG A 202 7.54 5.63 28.15
CA ARG A 202 8.58 4.60 28.38
C ARG A 202 9.78 5.11 29.18
N LYS A 203 10.10 6.41 29.14
CA LYS A 203 11.19 7.00 29.93
C LYS A 203 10.68 7.46 31.30
N GLY A 204 11.26 6.95 32.39
CA GLY A 204 10.75 7.15 33.76
C GLY A 204 10.85 8.60 34.28
N ASP A 205 11.59 9.46 33.60
CA ASP A 205 11.80 10.87 33.92
C ASP A 205 11.06 11.83 32.97
N ALA A 206 10.27 11.30 32.02
CA ALA A 206 9.52 12.13 31.08
C ALA A 206 8.57 13.09 31.84
N PRO A 207 8.60 14.41 31.55
CA PRO A 207 7.71 15.39 32.18
C PRO A 207 6.23 15.02 32.04
N VAL A 208 5.83 14.55 30.85
CA VAL A 208 4.47 14.11 30.53
C VAL A 208 4.05 12.95 31.43
N TYR A 209 4.92 11.94 31.62
CA TYR A 209 4.64 10.82 32.52
C TYR A 209 4.35 11.30 33.95
N ARG A 210 5.20 12.18 34.51
CA ARG A 210 4.99 12.70 35.88
C ARG A 210 3.71 13.51 36.00
N ALA A 211 3.32 14.22 34.94
CA ALA A 211 2.13 15.06 34.93
C ALA A 211 0.83 14.23 34.87
N ILE A 212 0.80 13.15 34.07
CA ILE A 212 -0.43 12.38 33.84
C ILE A 212 -0.67 11.25 34.86
N VAL A 213 0.37 10.69 35.49
CA VAL A 213 0.23 9.59 36.46
C VAL A 213 -0.76 9.88 37.60
N PRO A 214 -0.79 11.08 38.22
CA PRO A 214 -1.80 11.40 39.23
C PRO A 214 -3.24 11.31 38.70
N LEU A 215 -3.48 11.73 37.45
CA LEU A 215 -4.79 11.62 36.80
C LEU A 215 -5.19 10.16 36.62
N ILE A 216 -4.29 9.36 36.05
CA ILE A 216 -4.49 7.90 35.83
C ILE A 216 -4.79 7.20 37.15
N ARG A 217 -4.04 7.54 38.22
CA ARG A 217 -4.20 6.89 39.53
C ARG A 217 -5.54 7.23 40.17
N VAL A 218 -5.99 8.48 40.10
CA VAL A 218 -7.28 8.86 40.70
C VAL A 218 -8.43 8.29 39.88
N GLU A 219 -8.38 8.37 38.54
CA GLU A 219 -9.43 7.78 37.70
C GLU A 219 -9.52 6.27 37.89
N GLY A 220 -8.39 5.56 37.92
CA GLY A 220 -8.41 4.11 38.13
C GLY A 220 -8.96 3.70 39.50
N ILE A 221 -8.75 4.51 40.53
CA ILE A 221 -9.38 4.31 41.86
C ILE A 221 -10.88 4.60 41.79
N ILE A 222 -11.30 5.68 41.14
CA ILE A 222 -12.72 6.02 40.99
C ILE A 222 -13.45 4.92 40.24
N ASP A 223 -12.84 4.40 39.17
CA ASP A 223 -13.48 3.39 38.37
C ASP A 223 -13.49 2.03 39.08
N GLY A 224 -12.36 1.59 39.65
CA GLY A 224 -12.27 0.32 40.37
C GLY A 224 -13.01 0.26 41.71
N LEU A 225 -12.96 1.34 42.51
CA LEU A 225 -13.47 1.38 43.89
C LEU A 225 -14.68 2.29 44.09
N GLY A 226 -14.92 3.24 43.20
CA GLY A 226 -15.94 4.28 43.37
C GLY A 226 -15.38 5.61 43.88
N LEU A 227 -16.20 6.66 43.78
CA LEU A 227 -15.84 8.05 44.15
C LEU A 227 -15.57 8.21 45.65
N GLU A 228 -16.16 7.35 46.48
CA GLU A 228 -16.04 7.35 47.93
C GLU A 228 -14.63 7.01 48.43
N TYR A 229 -13.82 6.32 47.62
CA TYR A 229 -12.48 5.86 47.98
C TYR A 229 -11.34 6.58 47.23
N GLN A 230 -11.63 7.72 46.59
CA GLN A 230 -10.63 8.51 45.87
C GLN A 230 -9.44 8.96 46.73
N ASP A 231 -9.60 9.03 48.06
CA ASP A 231 -8.53 9.35 49.00
C ASP A 231 -7.44 8.26 49.08
N VAL A 232 -7.77 7.01 48.74
CA VAL A 232 -6.83 5.88 48.65
C VAL A 232 -5.78 6.08 47.55
N ALA A 233 -6.01 7.01 46.61
CA ALA A 233 -4.99 7.43 45.64
C ALA A 233 -3.72 7.97 46.31
N GLY A 234 -3.80 8.42 47.57
CA GLY A 234 -2.64 8.81 48.37
C GLY A 234 -2.00 10.15 47.95
N LEU A 235 -2.74 11.00 47.23
CA LEU A 235 -2.25 12.30 46.77
C LEU A 235 -2.39 13.39 47.84
N PRO A 236 -1.46 14.36 47.90
CA PRO A 236 -1.64 15.57 48.71
C PRO A 236 -2.94 16.30 48.33
N LYS A 237 -3.66 16.84 49.34
CA LYS A 237 -4.99 17.46 49.13
C LYS A 237 -5.06 18.48 47.99
N ALA A 238 -4.05 19.33 47.85
CA ALA A 238 -4.00 20.32 46.78
C ALA A 238 -3.88 19.68 45.40
N GLN A 239 -3.03 18.66 45.26
CA GLN A 239 -2.85 17.91 44.02
C GLN A 239 -4.09 17.06 43.70
N HIS A 240 -4.69 16.42 44.70
CA HIS A 240 -5.93 15.68 44.54
C HIS A 240 -7.06 16.58 44.02
N LYS A 241 -7.22 17.78 44.59
CA LYS A 241 -8.22 18.76 44.13
C LYS A 241 -7.98 19.20 42.68
N ASP A 242 -6.72 19.45 42.32
CA ASP A 242 -6.33 19.76 40.93
C ASP A 242 -6.68 18.62 39.97
N VAL A 243 -6.31 17.39 40.31
CA VAL A 243 -6.62 16.18 39.51
C VAL A 243 -8.12 15.98 39.36
N MET A 244 -8.90 16.11 40.43
CA MET A 244 -10.37 15.99 40.35
C MET A 244 -10.99 17.04 39.43
N SER A 245 -10.49 18.28 39.47
CA SER A 245 -10.98 19.32 38.55
C SER A 245 -10.71 18.99 37.08
N LYS A 246 -9.59 18.30 36.80
CA LYS A 246 -9.25 17.80 35.46
C LYS A 246 -10.14 16.64 35.03
N ILE A 247 -10.40 15.69 35.92
CA ILE A 247 -11.37 14.59 35.68
C ILE A 247 -12.75 15.17 35.37
N ASP A 248 -13.20 16.12 36.19
CA ASP A 248 -14.49 16.79 36.00
C ASP A 248 -14.60 17.48 34.64
N PHE A 249 -13.53 18.18 34.23
CA PHE A 249 -13.45 18.82 32.91
C PHE A 249 -13.50 17.80 31.76
N LEU A 250 -12.75 16.70 31.86
CA LEU A 250 -12.72 15.66 30.84
C LEU A 250 -14.09 14.96 30.71
N ARG A 251 -14.82 14.78 31.81
CA ARG A 251 -16.14 14.12 31.87
C ARG A 251 -17.34 15.06 31.64
N GLU A 252 -17.12 16.36 31.44
CA GLU A 252 -18.20 17.33 31.28
C GLU A 252 -19.13 16.98 30.10
N ASP A 253 -18.54 16.67 28.94
CA ASP A 253 -19.30 16.31 27.75
C ASP A 253 -20.02 14.97 27.92
N GLU A 254 -19.36 13.97 28.51
CA GLU A 254 -19.95 12.67 28.82
C GLU A 254 -21.22 12.85 29.66
N ARG A 255 -21.09 13.57 30.80
CA ARG A 255 -22.19 13.83 31.74
C ARG A 255 -23.34 14.56 31.05
N ARG A 256 -23.03 15.57 30.24
CA ARG A 256 -24.01 16.34 29.46
C ARG A 256 -24.72 15.49 28.40
N ILE A 257 -24.02 14.59 27.72
CA ILE A 257 -24.63 13.72 26.70
C ILE A 257 -25.51 12.66 27.37
N LYS A 258 -25.02 12.01 28.45
CA LYS A 258 -25.76 11.02 29.22
C LYS A 258 -27.00 11.61 29.89
N SER A 259 -26.91 12.82 30.47
CA SER A 259 -28.07 13.50 31.07
C SER A 259 -29.16 13.83 30.07
N ASN A 260 -28.82 14.00 28.80
CA ASN A 260 -29.76 14.25 27.71
C ASN A 260 -30.29 12.96 27.06
N GLY A 261 -29.87 11.77 27.53
CA GLY A 261 -30.27 10.48 26.96
C GLY A 261 -29.71 10.20 25.56
N ARG A 262 -28.70 10.96 25.10
CA ARG A 262 -28.17 10.90 23.73
C ARG A 262 -26.90 10.05 23.60
N TRP A 263 -26.52 9.33 24.66
CA TRP A 263 -25.29 8.52 24.67
C TRP A 263 -25.31 7.45 23.58
N ASP A 264 -26.48 6.93 23.22
CA ASP A 264 -26.63 5.90 22.19
C ASP A 264 -26.54 6.43 20.76
N GLU A 265 -26.64 7.75 20.58
CA GLU A 265 -26.66 8.40 19.26
C GLU A 265 -25.28 8.86 18.78
N ILE A 266 -24.28 8.95 19.68
CA ILE A 266 -22.98 9.53 19.33
C ILE A 266 -22.07 8.52 18.63
N ASP A 267 -21.21 9.04 17.77
CA ASP A 267 -20.11 8.28 17.18
C ASP A 267 -18.94 8.17 18.18
N PHE A 268 -18.73 6.97 18.71
CA PHE A 268 -17.70 6.71 19.71
C PHE A 268 -16.29 7.04 19.22
N SER A 269 -15.95 6.76 17.96
CA SER A 269 -14.61 7.08 17.43
C SER A 269 -14.35 8.60 17.38
N THR A 270 -15.34 9.39 16.98
CA THR A 270 -15.25 10.86 16.95
C THR A 270 -15.22 11.44 18.35
N TYR A 271 -16.02 10.89 19.28
CA TYR A 271 -16.00 11.29 20.69
C TYR A 271 -14.64 11.02 21.33
N THR A 272 -14.10 9.81 21.18
CA THR A 272 -12.76 9.44 21.67
C THR A 272 -11.68 10.35 21.10
N ARG A 273 -11.70 10.64 19.79
CA ARG A 273 -10.76 11.58 19.16
C ARG A 273 -10.76 12.96 19.84
N LYS A 274 -11.95 13.49 20.12
CA LYS A 274 -12.11 14.78 20.81
C LYS A 274 -11.52 14.74 22.22
N LEU A 275 -11.78 13.66 22.96
CA LEU A 275 -11.29 13.52 24.33
C LEU A 275 -9.77 13.31 24.37
N LEU A 276 -9.20 12.55 23.43
CA LEU A 276 -7.75 12.41 23.27
C LEU A 276 -7.08 13.76 22.98
N ASN A 277 -7.64 14.60 22.12
CA ASN A 277 -7.13 15.95 21.86
C ASN A 277 -7.15 16.83 23.13
N ARG A 278 -8.20 16.74 23.95
CA ARG A 278 -8.25 17.46 25.24
C ARG A 278 -7.21 16.98 26.25
N ILE A 279 -6.95 15.67 26.29
CA ILE A 279 -5.89 15.12 27.13
C ILE A 279 -4.53 15.63 26.64
N ASP A 280 -4.31 15.68 25.32
CA ASP A 280 -3.08 16.23 24.76
C ASP A 280 -2.87 17.70 25.17
N GLU A 281 -3.89 18.55 25.00
CA GLU A 281 -3.87 19.97 25.40
C GLU A 281 -3.56 20.17 26.89
N MET A 282 -3.89 19.19 27.74
CA MET A 282 -3.68 19.27 29.19
C MET A 282 -2.25 18.87 29.61
N PHE A 283 -1.63 17.93 28.91
CA PHE A 283 -0.39 17.29 29.38
C PHE A 283 0.82 17.47 28.46
N PHE A 284 0.62 17.72 27.18
CA PHE A 284 1.71 17.99 26.25
C PHE A 284 1.93 19.48 26.06
N ARG A 285 3.16 19.81 25.71
CA ARG A 285 3.58 21.13 25.24
C ARG A 285 3.98 21.04 23.76
N PRO A 286 3.95 22.15 23.00
CA PRO A 286 4.44 22.14 21.62
C PRO A 286 5.87 21.60 21.50
N GLU A 287 6.71 21.80 22.52
CA GLU A 287 8.07 21.27 22.55
C GLU A 287 8.17 19.75 22.54
N ASP A 288 7.17 19.06 23.10
CA ASP A 288 7.13 17.59 23.13
C ASP A 288 6.92 16.99 21.73
N PHE A 289 6.46 17.81 20.79
CA PHE A 289 6.25 17.46 19.38
C PHE A 289 7.25 18.12 18.43
N LYS A 290 8.37 18.69 18.91
CA LYS A 290 9.39 19.30 18.03
C LYS A 290 9.94 18.36 16.96
N ASP A 291 9.96 17.07 17.28
CA ASP A 291 10.40 16.02 16.37
C ASP A 291 9.26 15.50 15.47
N PHE A 292 8.00 15.89 15.70
CA PHE A 292 6.86 15.40 14.94
C PHE A 292 6.85 15.99 13.52
N LYS A 293 6.88 15.10 12.51
CA LYS A 293 6.99 15.49 11.09
C LYS A 293 5.74 15.17 10.27
N GLY A 294 4.61 14.85 10.92
CA GLY A 294 3.32 14.68 10.24
C GLY A 294 3.31 13.57 9.18
N LEU A 295 3.95 12.42 9.44
CA LEU A 295 3.99 11.32 8.47
C LEU A 295 2.60 10.69 8.30
N GLU A 296 2.07 10.72 7.08
CA GLU A 296 0.82 10.05 6.74
C GLU A 296 1.13 8.68 6.10
N GLU A 297 0.83 7.58 6.79
CA GLU A 297 0.88 6.23 6.19
C GLU A 297 -0.32 6.03 5.25
N LEU A 298 -0.03 5.80 3.96
CA LEU A 298 -1.05 5.60 2.92
C LEU A 298 -1.40 4.13 2.70
N ALA A 299 -0.40 3.25 2.76
CA ALA A 299 -0.56 1.81 2.55
C ALA A 299 0.60 1.02 3.13
N ARG A 300 0.32 -0.22 3.54
CA ARG A 300 1.32 -1.18 4.05
C ARG A 300 0.97 -2.59 3.58
N ALA A 301 2.00 -3.39 3.30
CA ALA A 301 1.85 -4.83 3.15
C ALA A 301 2.98 -5.59 3.86
N GLU A 302 2.62 -6.64 4.60
CA GLU A 302 3.57 -7.56 5.21
C GLU A 302 4.15 -8.50 4.15
N LEU A 303 5.48 -8.55 4.08
CA LEU A 303 6.24 -9.43 3.19
C LEU A 303 6.47 -10.78 3.89
N ASP A 304 6.97 -10.75 5.13
CA ASP A 304 7.11 -11.88 6.05
C ASP A 304 6.90 -11.41 7.51
N GLN A 305 7.31 -12.22 8.50
CA GLN A 305 7.13 -11.93 9.92
C GLN A 305 7.88 -10.67 10.40
N ASN A 306 8.96 -10.28 9.70
CA ASN A 306 9.86 -9.20 10.12
C ASN A 306 9.93 -8.06 9.08
N ASN A 307 9.58 -8.34 7.82
CA ASN A 307 9.71 -7.40 6.71
C ASN A 307 8.36 -6.91 6.22
N ASN A 308 8.29 -5.61 5.93
CA ASN A 308 7.12 -4.97 5.35
C ASN A 308 7.52 -3.96 4.27
N VAL A 309 6.54 -3.61 3.43
CA VAL A 309 6.60 -2.49 2.51
C VAL A 309 5.59 -1.44 2.96
N ILE A 310 6.00 -0.18 3.02
CA ILE A 310 5.15 0.93 3.48
C ILE A 310 5.25 2.11 2.51
N VAL A 311 4.11 2.73 2.24
CA VAL A 311 3.99 3.98 1.48
C VAL A 311 3.60 5.09 2.44
N TYR A 312 4.43 6.13 2.52
CA TYR A 312 4.16 7.35 3.27
C TYR A 312 3.96 8.54 2.34
N ARG A 313 3.22 9.54 2.82
CA ARG A 313 3.21 10.91 2.29
C ARG A 313 3.85 11.83 3.31
N SER A 314 4.79 12.65 2.86
CA SER A 314 5.47 13.64 3.67
C SER A 314 6.22 14.62 2.77
N ASP A 315 6.45 15.83 3.27
CA ASP A 315 7.32 16.84 2.64
C ASP A 315 8.82 16.55 2.87
N MET A 316 9.14 15.58 3.73
CA MET A 316 10.51 15.16 4.03
C MET A 316 11.21 14.50 2.84
N GLY A 317 12.54 14.54 2.84
CA GLY A 317 13.34 13.66 1.97
C GLY A 317 13.23 12.19 2.39
N ILE A 318 13.35 11.24 1.44
CA ILE A 318 13.24 9.80 1.78
C ILE A 318 14.31 9.33 2.79
N TYR A 319 15.49 9.94 2.77
CA TYR A 319 16.56 9.69 3.75
C TYR A 319 16.24 10.27 5.13
N GLU A 320 15.72 11.51 5.18
CA GLU A 320 15.28 12.15 6.42
C GLU A 320 14.13 11.35 7.05
N MET A 321 13.21 10.85 6.22
CA MET A 321 12.12 9.99 6.65
C MET A 321 12.64 8.66 7.19
N GLU A 322 13.59 8.01 6.51
CA GLU A 322 14.20 6.77 7.00
C GLU A 322 14.90 6.96 8.36
N GLU A 323 15.67 8.03 8.53
CA GLU A 323 16.32 8.37 9.79
C GLU A 323 15.29 8.64 10.90
N TYR A 324 14.25 9.41 10.60
CA TYR A 324 13.15 9.66 11.51
C TYR A 324 12.43 8.39 11.93
N LEU A 325 12.05 7.54 10.97
CA LEU A 325 11.39 6.26 11.25
C LEU A 325 12.27 5.35 12.12
N ASN A 326 13.56 5.30 11.84
CA ASN A 326 14.52 4.53 12.63
C ASN A 326 14.64 5.05 14.07
N ARG A 327 14.61 6.37 14.26
CA ARG A 327 14.67 7.01 15.59
C ARG A 327 13.40 6.80 16.41
N VAL A 328 12.23 6.89 15.76
CA VAL A 328 10.93 6.85 16.43
C VAL A 328 10.43 5.42 16.64
N TYR A 329 10.49 4.59 15.59
CA TYR A 329 9.90 3.26 15.60
C TYR A 329 10.91 2.13 15.79
N GLY A 330 12.21 2.43 15.83
CA GLY A 330 13.27 1.42 16.03
C GLY A 330 13.34 0.35 14.93
N THR A 331 12.53 0.46 13.89
CA THR A 331 12.36 -0.53 12.83
C THR A 331 12.43 0.15 11.47
N ARG A 332 13.19 -0.47 10.56
CA ARG A 332 13.27 -0.04 9.17
C ARG A 332 12.37 -0.95 8.34
N PRO A 333 11.37 -0.42 7.61
CA PRO A 333 10.64 -1.24 6.65
C PRO A 333 11.62 -1.79 5.62
N ALA A 334 11.42 -3.00 5.11
CA ALA A 334 12.32 -3.54 4.09
C ALA A 334 12.33 -2.68 2.81
N ILE A 335 11.14 -2.16 2.46
CA ILE A 335 10.95 -1.25 1.34
C ILE A 335 10.12 -0.05 1.81
N LEU A 336 10.66 1.14 1.57
CA LEU A 336 10.05 2.41 1.89
C LEU A 336 9.67 3.14 0.60
N LEU A 337 8.43 3.59 0.50
CA LEU A 337 7.98 4.45 -0.59
C LEU A 337 7.54 5.80 -0.05
N LEU A 338 8.01 6.86 -0.67
CA LEU A 338 7.65 8.24 -0.37
C LEU A 338 6.84 8.82 -1.54
N GLN A 339 5.60 9.19 -1.27
CA GLN A 339 4.79 10.00 -2.18
C GLN A 339 5.13 11.49 -1.98
N LYS A 340 5.74 12.11 -3.00
CA LYS A 340 5.98 13.57 -3.03
C LYS A 340 4.88 14.36 -3.72
N GLY A 341 4.09 13.69 -4.54
CA GLY A 341 2.99 14.29 -5.30
C GLY A 341 2.09 13.20 -5.87
N LYS A 342 0.96 13.61 -6.47
CA LYS A 342 0.05 12.66 -7.12
C LYS A 342 0.80 11.91 -8.23
N GLY A 343 0.88 10.59 -8.12
CA GLY A 343 1.62 9.75 -9.08
C GLY A 343 3.15 9.85 -9.00
N VAL A 344 3.74 10.58 -8.04
CA VAL A 344 5.21 10.74 -7.93
C VAL A 344 5.71 10.06 -6.68
N TYR A 345 6.49 8.98 -6.87
CA TYR A 345 7.01 8.16 -5.80
C TYR A 345 8.54 8.03 -5.89
N THR A 346 9.19 8.06 -4.73
CA THR A 346 10.55 7.55 -4.55
C THR A 346 10.45 6.24 -3.79
N ILE A 347 11.17 5.21 -4.24
CA ILE A 347 11.21 3.90 -3.59
C ILE A 347 12.63 3.63 -3.13
N ARG A 348 12.76 3.10 -1.92
CA ARG A 348 14.04 2.79 -1.28
C ARG A 348 14.00 1.44 -0.63
N LYS A 349 15.05 0.66 -0.83
CA LYS A 349 15.33 -0.56 -0.08
C LYS A 349 16.17 -0.18 1.14
N SER A 350 15.56 -0.20 2.32
CA SER A 350 16.19 0.27 3.55
C SER A 350 17.09 -0.77 4.22
N ASP A 351 16.86 -2.05 3.95
CA ASP A 351 17.73 -3.14 4.37
C ASP A 351 18.51 -3.69 3.17
N LEU A 352 19.83 -3.46 3.17
CA LEU A 352 20.75 -3.95 2.13
C LEU A 352 20.78 -5.47 2.04
N PHE A 353 20.60 -6.18 3.15
CA PHE A 353 20.65 -7.64 3.22
C PHE A 353 19.31 -8.30 2.91
N PHE A 354 18.24 -7.52 2.77
CA PHE A 354 16.95 -8.04 2.35
C PHE A 354 17.08 -8.68 0.96
N PRO A 355 16.70 -9.95 0.75
CA PRO A 355 17.06 -10.72 -0.44
C PRO A 355 16.30 -10.33 -1.71
N LEU A 356 15.46 -9.30 -1.68
CA LEU A 356 14.72 -8.83 -2.84
C LEU A 356 15.57 -7.92 -3.73
N GLU A 357 15.69 -8.30 -5.00
CA GLU A 357 16.27 -7.49 -6.05
C GLU A 357 15.27 -6.40 -6.49
N MET A 358 15.69 -5.12 -6.44
CA MET A 358 14.82 -4.01 -6.82
C MET A 358 14.48 -4.01 -8.31
N GLU A 359 15.37 -4.54 -9.15
CA GLU A 359 15.09 -4.75 -10.58
C GLU A 359 13.83 -5.60 -10.80
N ARG A 360 13.60 -6.59 -9.92
CA ARG A 360 12.39 -7.40 -9.96
C ARG A 360 11.17 -6.59 -9.55
N VAL A 361 11.29 -5.71 -8.57
CA VAL A 361 10.21 -4.81 -8.14
C VAL A 361 9.84 -3.85 -9.28
N TYR A 362 10.84 -3.20 -9.90
CA TYR A 362 10.62 -2.30 -11.03
C TYR A 362 9.95 -3.02 -12.20
N ARG A 363 10.36 -4.25 -12.52
CA ARG A 363 9.74 -5.05 -13.59
C ARG A 363 8.24 -5.27 -13.35
N PHE A 364 7.87 -5.66 -12.14
CA PHE A 364 6.47 -5.90 -11.77
C PHE A 364 5.65 -4.60 -11.76
N LEU A 365 6.22 -3.50 -11.24
CA LEU A 365 5.57 -2.19 -11.27
C LEU A 365 5.36 -1.70 -12.71
N ASN A 366 6.38 -1.79 -13.57
CA ASN A 366 6.29 -1.41 -14.98
C ASN A 366 5.28 -2.23 -15.77
N HIS A 367 5.09 -3.50 -15.40
CA HIS A 367 4.10 -4.37 -16.05
C HIS A 367 2.66 -3.99 -15.68
N GLU A 368 2.43 -3.65 -14.41
CA GLU A 368 1.09 -3.36 -13.87
C GLU A 368 0.68 -1.88 -14.01
N ASP A 369 1.62 -0.97 -14.24
CA ASP A 369 1.36 0.46 -14.34
C ASP A 369 0.78 0.84 -15.71
N PRO A 370 -0.46 1.41 -15.76
CA PRO A 370 -1.06 1.83 -17.02
C PRO A 370 -0.30 2.96 -17.73
N GLU A 371 0.44 3.79 -16.99
CA GLU A 371 1.18 4.94 -17.53
C GLU A 371 2.55 4.56 -18.11
N VAL A 372 3.02 3.33 -17.87
CA VAL A 372 4.28 2.83 -18.41
C VAL A 372 4.03 2.09 -19.72
N SER A 373 4.76 2.46 -20.78
CA SER A 373 4.71 1.77 -22.07
C SER A 373 6.11 1.58 -22.65
N GLY A 374 6.31 0.48 -23.38
CA GLY A 374 7.59 0.21 -24.05
C GLY A 374 7.92 1.16 -25.21
N ARG A 375 7.04 2.11 -25.55
CA ARG A 375 7.33 3.16 -26.54
C ARG A 375 8.33 4.19 -26.03
N ASN A 376 8.39 4.39 -24.70
CA ASN A 376 9.34 5.28 -24.07
C ASN A 376 10.07 4.56 -22.93
N ASN A 377 11.25 4.02 -23.24
CA ASN A 377 12.10 3.30 -22.28
C ASN A 377 12.59 4.18 -21.12
N GLU A 378 12.49 5.49 -21.20
CA GLU A 378 12.87 6.40 -20.11
C GLU A 378 11.72 6.67 -19.14
N ASN A 379 10.46 6.53 -19.59
CA ASN A 379 9.27 6.79 -18.77
C ASN A 379 8.75 5.52 -18.10
N ARG A 380 9.52 5.02 -17.13
CA ARG A 380 9.22 3.80 -16.38
C ARG A 380 9.69 3.89 -14.93
N TRP A 381 9.19 3.00 -14.07
CA TRP A 381 9.81 2.73 -12.79
C TRP A 381 11.23 2.22 -12.99
N GLY A 382 12.17 2.78 -12.23
CA GLY A 382 13.56 2.40 -12.33
C GLY A 382 14.46 3.13 -11.35
N GLY A 383 15.70 2.68 -11.26
CA GLY A 383 16.69 3.19 -10.33
C GLY A 383 17.83 2.21 -10.11
N SER A 384 18.56 2.40 -9.02
CA SER A 384 19.55 1.44 -8.54
C SER A 384 18.89 0.33 -7.71
N GLN A 385 19.74 -0.58 -7.20
CA GLN A 385 19.33 -1.62 -6.26
C GLN A 385 18.94 -1.10 -4.87
N GLU A 386 19.22 0.17 -4.57
CA GLU A 386 18.92 0.79 -3.28
C GLU A 386 17.81 1.83 -3.38
N ILE A 387 17.76 2.57 -4.49
CA ILE A 387 16.83 3.69 -4.65
C ILE A 387 16.36 3.83 -6.09
N GLY A 388 15.09 4.12 -6.26
CA GLY A 388 14.48 4.40 -7.56
C GLY A 388 13.26 5.30 -7.44
N GLY A 389 12.50 5.39 -8.51
CA GLY A 389 11.29 6.20 -8.53
C GLY A 389 10.28 5.76 -9.58
N SER A 390 9.13 6.41 -9.54
CA SER A 390 8.06 6.31 -10.52
C SER A 390 8.47 6.90 -11.88
N PRO A 391 7.69 6.65 -12.96
CA PRO A 391 7.92 7.26 -14.27
C PRO A 391 8.01 8.79 -14.17
N ARG A 392 9.02 9.39 -14.81
CA ARG A 392 9.36 10.81 -14.62
C ARG A 392 8.44 11.77 -15.37
N MET A 393 7.88 11.37 -16.51
CA MET A 393 7.08 12.26 -17.35
C MET A 393 5.60 12.21 -16.99
N SER A 394 5.06 11.00 -16.84
CA SER A 394 3.62 10.78 -16.57
C SER A 394 3.30 10.66 -15.08
N GLY A 395 4.29 10.29 -14.25
CA GLY A 395 4.00 9.66 -12.96
C GLY A 395 3.44 8.25 -13.13
N THR A 396 3.08 7.62 -12.02
CA THR A 396 2.37 6.34 -11.99
C THR A 396 0.87 6.51 -11.93
N GLY A 397 0.14 5.63 -12.61
CA GLY A 397 -1.31 5.49 -12.46
C GLY A 397 -1.74 4.61 -11.30
N LEU A 398 -0.79 3.96 -10.59
CA LEU A 398 -1.06 3.02 -9.50
C LEU A 398 -1.43 3.73 -8.20
N LYS A 399 -2.41 3.18 -7.48
CA LYS A 399 -2.77 3.60 -6.11
C LYS A 399 -1.75 3.05 -5.09
N PRO A 400 -1.57 3.70 -3.93
CA PRO A 400 -0.68 3.21 -2.86
C PRO A 400 -0.91 1.74 -2.47
N SER A 401 -2.18 1.31 -2.39
CA SER A 401 -2.57 -0.07 -2.08
C SER A 401 -2.16 -1.07 -3.17
N GLU A 402 -2.19 -0.66 -4.43
CA GLU A 402 -1.75 -1.48 -5.56
C GLU A 402 -0.23 -1.62 -5.57
N ILE A 403 0.49 -0.54 -5.27
CA ILE A 403 1.96 -0.55 -5.21
C ILE A 403 2.45 -1.54 -4.15
N VAL A 404 1.93 -1.48 -2.91
CA VAL A 404 2.34 -2.43 -1.85
C VAL A 404 1.97 -3.88 -2.19
N ARG A 405 0.83 -4.11 -2.87
CA ARG A 405 0.43 -5.43 -3.37
C ARG A 405 1.43 -5.95 -4.39
N ILE A 406 1.84 -5.12 -5.35
CA ILE A 406 2.79 -5.48 -6.41
C ILE A 406 4.18 -5.77 -5.82
N CYS A 407 4.66 -4.95 -4.88
CA CYS A 407 5.91 -5.23 -4.15
C CYS A 407 5.85 -6.57 -3.41
N LYS A 408 4.72 -6.90 -2.78
CA LYS A 408 4.51 -8.20 -2.12
C LYS A 408 4.52 -9.38 -3.10
N GLN A 409 3.95 -9.20 -4.29
CA GLN A 409 4.01 -10.21 -5.37
C GLN A 409 5.43 -10.38 -5.92
N ALA A 410 6.20 -9.29 -6.04
CA ALA A 410 7.61 -9.37 -6.42
C ALA A 410 8.43 -10.16 -5.38
N TYR A 411 8.09 -10.05 -4.09
CA TYR A 411 8.72 -10.82 -3.03
C TYR A 411 8.29 -12.30 -3.03
N LYS A 412 6.98 -12.59 -2.90
CA LYS A 412 6.46 -13.95 -2.80
C LYS A 412 6.31 -14.58 -4.18
N ARG A 413 7.16 -15.56 -4.51
CA ARG A 413 6.93 -16.43 -5.67
C ARG A 413 5.77 -17.38 -5.36
N PRO A 414 4.67 -17.39 -6.15
CA PRO A 414 3.62 -18.38 -5.96
C PRO A 414 4.19 -19.80 -6.13
N PRO A 415 3.74 -20.78 -5.32
CA PRO A 415 4.11 -22.18 -5.47
C PRO A 415 3.89 -22.69 -6.90
N ALA A 416 4.70 -23.66 -7.33
CA ALA A 416 4.60 -24.21 -8.68
C ALA A 416 3.20 -24.78 -8.99
N ALA A 417 2.55 -25.41 -8.00
CA ALA A 417 1.21 -25.95 -8.12
C ALA A 417 0.14 -24.86 -8.38
N GLU A 418 0.25 -23.70 -7.71
CA GLU A 418 -0.68 -22.59 -7.92
C GLU A 418 -0.48 -21.97 -9.30
N ARG A 419 0.77 -21.83 -9.76
CA ARG A 419 1.08 -21.38 -11.12
C ARG A 419 0.51 -22.33 -12.16
N LEU A 420 0.68 -23.64 -11.98
CA LEU A 420 0.12 -24.66 -12.88
C LEU A 420 -1.41 -24.63 -12.86
N GLY A 421 -2.03 -24.54 -11.69
CA GLY A 421 -3.50 -24.42 -11.56
C GLY A 421 -4.04 -23.22 -12.31
N ARG A 422 -3.38 -22.05 -12.20
CA ARG A 422 -3.74 -20.84 -12.96
C ARG A 422 -3.49 -20.96 -14.46
N MET A 423 -2.43 -21.67 -14.86
CA MET A 423 -2.20 -21.99 -16.27
C MET A 423 -3.36 -22.82 -16.83
N ILE A 424 -3.75 -23.86 -16.11
CA ILE A 424 -4.86 -24.72 -16.49
C ILE A 424 -6.14 -23.91 -16.56
N THR A 425 -6.56 -23.22 -15.50
CA THR A 425 -7.83 -22.48 -15.52
C THR A 425 -7.88 -21.39 -16.59
N GLY A 426 -6.78 -20.65 -16.80
CA GLY A 426 -6.68 -19.59 -17.79
C GLY A 426 -6.69 -20.05 -19.24
N SER A 427 -6.21 -21.27 -19.52
CA SER A 427 -6.17 -21.86 -20.86
C SER A 427 -7.37 -22.77 -21.15
N LEU A 428 -7.88 -23.46 -20.13
CA LEU A 428 -8.91 -24.48 -20.24
C LEU A 428 -10.27 -23.86 -20.59
N PHE A 429 -10.65 -22.71 -20.00
CA PHE A 429 -11.95 -22.10 -20.29
C PHE A 429 -12.09 -21.59 -21.74
N PRO A 430 -11.12 -20.82 -22.29
CA PRO A 430 -11.16 -20.41 -23.69
C PRO A 430 -11.08 -21.62 -24.65
N PHE A 431 -10.28 -22.63 -24.29
CA PHE A 431 -10.13 -23.85 -25.09
C PHE A 431 -11.39 -24.71 -25.10
N LEU A 432 -12.02 -24.96 -23.94
CA LEU A 432 -13.31 -25.66 -23.86
C LEU A 432 -14.44 -24.88 -24.52
N GLY A 433 -14.48 -23.56 -24.40
CA GLY A 433 -15.47 -22.76 -25.11
C GLY A 433 -15.36 -22.94 -26.62
N ALA A 434 -14.14 -22.90 -27.15
CA ALA A 434 -13.87 -23.15 -28.57
C ALA A 434 -14.15 -24.61 -28.98
N LEU A 435 -13.83 -25.58 -28.11
CA LEU A 435 -14.11 -27.00 -28.33
C LEU A 435 -15.60 -27.32 -28.25
N VAL A 436 -16.37 -26.68 -27.38
CA VAL A 436 -17.84 -26.82 -27.29
C VAL A 436 -18.49 -26.21 -28.52
N ALA A 437 -18.03 -25.04 -28.98
CA ALA A 437 -18.46 -24.46 -30.25
C ALA A 437 -18.19 -25.40 -31.44
N PHE A 438 -17.14 -26.22 -31.35
CA PHE A 438 -16.82 -27.26 -32.32
C PHE A 438 -17.67 -28.54 -32.15
N LEU A 439 -17.75 -29.11 -30.94
CA LEU A 439 -18.47 -30.35 -30.64
C LEU A 439 -19.99 -30.20 -30.72
N GLY A 440 -20.54 -28.99 -30.60
CA GLY A 440 -21.97 -28.73 -30.73
C GLY A 440 -22.57 -29.25 -32.05
N GLY A 441 -21.82 -29.24 -33.15
CA GLY A 441 -22.28 -29.82 -34.43
C GLY A 441 -22.00 -31.31 -34.58
N GLU A 442 -21.00 -31.87 -33.92
CA GLU A 442 -20.78 -33.32 -33.89
C GLU A 442 -21.78 -34.04 -32.96
N ILE A 443 -22.21 -33.41 -31.87
CA ILE A 443 -23.27 -33.96 -31.00
C ILE A 443 -24.61 -34.06 -31.75
N LEU A 444 -24.87 -33.15 -32.69
CA LEU A 444 -26.04 -33.21 -33.57
C LEU A 444 -25.96 -34.37 -34.58
N SER A 445 -24.75 -34.84 -34.89
CA SER A 445 -24.49 -35.96 -35.80
C SER A 445 -24.93 -37.33 -35.21
N LEU A 446 -25.05 -37.42 -33.88
CA LEU A 446 -25.58 -38.59 -33.16
C LEU A 446 -27.09 -38.81 -33.36
N PHE A 447 -27.83 -37.83 -33.89
CA PHE A 447 -29.28 -37.90 -34.08
C PHE A 447 -29.72 -38.38 -35.48
N GLY A 448 -28.77 -38.78 -36.34
CA GLY A 448 -29.04 -39.48 -37.61
C GLY A 448 -28.34 -38.87 -38.83
N PRO A 449 -28.14 -39.63 -39.92
CA PRO A 449 -27.38 -39.22 -41.11
C PRO A 449 -27.92 -37.99 -41.85
N ASP A 450 -29.24 -37.77 -41.83
CA ASP A 450 -29.85 -36.55 -42.40
C ASP A 450 -29.50 -35.30 -41.56
N TYR A 451 -29.43 -35.47 -40.23
CA TYR A 451 -28.95 -34.42 -39.34
C TYR A 451 -27.44 -34.21 -39.47
N VAL A 452 -26.64 -35.23 -39.83
CA VAL A 452 -25.19 -35.09 -40.05
C VAL A 452 -24.91 -34.14 -41.23
N HIS A 453 -25.62 -34.27 -42.36
CA HIS A 453 -25.40 -33.37 -43.50
C HIS A 453 -25.87 -31.94 -43.24
N THR A 454 -27.01 -31.77 -42.58
CA THR A 454 -27.50 -30.43 -42.19
C THR A 454 -26.65 -29.82 -41.07
N ALA A 455 -26.25 -30.60 -40.07
CA ALA A 455 -25.43 -30.12 -38.95
C ALA A 455 -23.97 -29.85 -39.34
N THR A 456 -23.37 -30.62 -40.25
CA THR A 456 -22.01 -30.33 -40.75
C THR A 456 -21.99 -29.06 -41.62
N GLY A 457 -23.04 -28.80 -42.40
CA GLY A 457 -23.22 -27.53 -43.12
C GLY A 457 -23.43 -26.36 -42.16
N LEU A 458 -24.38 -26.49 -41.22
CA LEU A 458 -24.69 -25.46 -40.22
C LEU A 458 -23.47 -25.18 -39.31
N LEU A 459 -22.69 -26.21 -38.95
CA LEU A 459 -21.47 -26.06 -38.15
C LEU A 459 -20.41 -25.23 -38.90
N LYS A 460 -20.19 -25.51 -40.19
CA LYS A 460 -19.25 -24.71 -41.01
C LYS A 460 -19.69 -23.24 -41.10
N GLU A 461 -21.00 -23.00 -41.20
CA GLU A 461 -21.56 -21.64 -41.30
C GLU A 461 -21.62 -20.88 -39.97
N LEU A 462 -21.85 -21.59 -38.85
CA LEU A 462 -22.05 -20.99 -37.53
C LEU A 462 -20.79 -20.96 -36.64
N PHE A 463 -19.78 -21.78 -36.92
CA PHE A 463 -18.59 -21.87 -36.07
C PHE A 463 -17.86 -20.53 -35.95
N ALA A 464 -17.59 -19.88 -37.09
CA ALA A 464 -16.94 -18.57 -37.13
C ALA A 464 -17.73 -17.50 -36.35
N PRO A 465 -19.04 -17.24 -36.61
CA PRO A 465 -19.80 -16.25 -35.84
C PRO A 465 -19.88 -16.56 -34.34
N VAL A 466 -20.15 -17.82 -33.97
CA VAL A 466 -20.26 -18.21 -32.55
C VAL A 466 -18.94 -17.99 -31.83
N LEU A 467 -17.82 -18.39 -32.44
CA LEU A 467 -16.51 -18.17 -31.87
C LEU A 467 -16.16 -16.68 -31.79
N THR A 468 -16.48 -15.88 -32.81
CA THR A 468 -16.27 -14.43 -32.78
C THR A 468 -17.08 -13.77 -31.66
N VAL A 469 -18.37 -14.11 -31.51
CA VAL A 469 -19.19 -13.56 -30.41
C VAL A 469 -18.66 -14.01 -29.05
N PHE A 470 -18.34 -15.30 -28.90
CA PHE A 470 -17.75 -15.84 -27.67
C PHE A 470 -16.45 -15.11 -27.30
N THR A 471 -15.52 -14.97 -28.24
CA THR A 471 -14.25 -14.28 -28.02
C THR A 471 -14.45 -12.83 -27.64
N LEU A 472 -15.35 -12.10 -28.32
CA LEU A 472 -15.67 -10.71 -27.97
C LEU A 472 -16.26 -10.57 -26.56
N VAL A 473 -17.17 -11.48 -26.17
CA VAL A 473 -17.75 -11.49 -24.80
C VAL A 473 -16.68 -11.76 -23.75
N VAL A 474 -15.82 -12.77 -23.97
CA VAL A 474 -14.74 -13.10 -23.03
C VAL A 474 -13.76 -11.94 -22.90
N VAL A 475 -13.36 -11.32 -24.03
CA VAL A 475 -12.51 -10.12 -24.04
C VAL A 475 -13.15 -8.99 -23.26
N PHE A 476 -14.43 -8.69 -23.50
CA PHE A 476 -15.13 -7.62 -22.81
C PHE A 476 -15.15 -7.84 -21.28
N LEU A 477 -15.42 -9.08 -20.85
CA LEU A 477 -15.47 -9.42 -19.42
C LEU A 477 -14.08 -9.36 -18.76
N GLN A 478 -13.03 -9.84 -19.44
CA GLN A 478 -11.67 -9.92 -18.90
C GLN A 478 -10.92 -8.59 -18.99
N CYS A 479 -11.04 -7.86 -20.10
CA CYS A 479 -10.19 -6.72 -20.41
C CYS A 479 -10.69 -5.40 -19.82
N ARG A 480 -11.94 -5.32 -19.31
CA ARG A 480 -12.58 -4.05 -18.91
C ARG A 480 -11.77 -3.20 -17.92
N HIS A 481 -10.96 -3.83 -17.07
CA HIS A 481 -10.21 -3.15 -16.01
C HIS A 481 -8.75 -2.88 -16.35
N LYS A 482 -8.15 -3.71 -17.21
CA LYS A 482 -6.72 -3.63 -17.55
C LYS A 482 -6.47 -3.94 -19.03
N PRO A 483 -7.09 -3.20 -19.97
CA PRO A 483 -7.01 -3.52 -21.39
C PRO A 483 -5.56 -3.52 -21.91
N PHE A 484 -4.70 -2.72 -21.30
CA PHE A 484 -3.29 -2.63 -21.64
C PHE A 484 -2.50 -3.93 -21.41
N LEU A 485 -2.82 -4.70 -20.37
CA LEU A 485 -2.23 -6.03 -20.18
C LEU A 485 -2.62 -6.90 -21.37
N TYR A 486 -3.88 -6.91 -21.74
CA TYR A 486 -4.42 -7.74 -22.82
C TYR A 486 -3.96 -7.32 -24.24
N GLY A 487 -2.96 -6.45 -24.38
CA GLY A 487 -2.31 -6.12 -25.64
C GLY A 487 -3.01 -5.00 -26.43
N PHE A 488 -3.95 -4.29 -25.80
CA PHE A 488 -4.61 -3.12 -26.38
C PHE A 488 -3.74 -1.86 -26.18
N ARG A 489 -2.47 -1.93 -26.59
CA ARG A 489 -1.54 -0.80 -26.69
C ARG A 489 -1.15 -0.57 -28.14
N LEU A 490 -0.67 0.63 -28.44
CA LEU A 490 0.04 0.89 -29.69
C LEU A 490 1.38 0.14 -29.67
N PRO A 491 1.80 -0.46 -30.80
CA PRO A 491 3.01 -1.27 -30.86
C PRO A 491 4.25 -0.45 -30.46
N ALA A 492 5.03 -1.02 -29.56
CA ALA A 492 6.31 -0.52 -29.12
C ALA A 492 7.46 -1.16 -29.90
N GLY A 493 8.48 -0.37 -30.23
CA GLY A 493 9.70 -0.87 -30.89
C GLY A 493 9.49 -1.51 -32.27
N TRP A 494 10.59 -2.01 -32.82
CA TRP A 494 10.66 -2.67 -34.14
C TRP A 494 11.47 -3.96 -34.11
N ASP A 495 11.94 -4.36 -32.93
CA ASP A 495 12.74 -5.56 -32.68
C ASP A 495 12.01 -6.86 -33.03
N TRP A 496 10.69 -6.88 -32.91
CA TRP A 496 9.83 -7.98 -33.31
C TRP A 496 9.87 -8.26 -34.83
N LEU A 497 10.27 -7.30 -35.67
CA LEU A 497 10.44 -7.53 -37.11
C LEU A 497 11.52 -8.58 -37.43
N LEU A 498 12.49 -8.77 -36.53
CA LEU A 498 13.55 -9.77 -36.68
C LEU A 498 13.00 -11.21 -36.73
N LEU A 499 11.76 -11.43 -36.27
CA LEU A 499 11.10 -12.73 -36.33
C LEU A 499 10.39 -13.01 -37.66
N LEU A 500 10.16 -12.01 -38.51
CA LEU A 500 9.44 -12.21 -39.77
C LEU A 500 10.02 -13.31 -40.67
N PRO A 501 11.36 -13.45 -40.82
CA PRO A 501 11.95 -14.53 -41.61
C PRO A 501 11.62 -15.95 -41.10
N LEU A 502 11.23 -16.10 -39.83
CA LEU A 502 10.79 -17.38 -39.25
C LEU A 502 9.27 -17.53 -39.31
N VAL A 503 8.53 -16.46 -38.99
CA VAL A 503 7.07 -16.51 -38.87
C VAL A 503 6.38 -16.60 -40.22
N ILE A 504 6.90 -15.95 -41.27
CA ILE A 504 6.31 -16.01 -42.61
C ILE A 504 6.38 -17.44 -43.18
N PRO A 505 7.52 -18.15 -43.19
CA PRO A 505 7.55 -19.55 -43.62
C PRO A 505 6.65 -20.46 -42.78
N ALA A 506 6.59 -20.26 -41.46
CA ALA A 506 5.71 -21.03 -40.58
C ALA A 506 4.22 -20.84 -40.93
N ALA A 507 3.82 -19.60 -41.26
CA ALA A 507 2.48 -19.30 -41.76
C ALA A 507 2.20 -20.01 -43.10
N LEU A 508 3.14 -19.93 -44.06
CA LEU A 508 3.00 -20.56 -45.38
C LEU A 508 2.93 -22.10 -45.29
N ALA A 509 3.61 -22.68 -44.31
CA ALA A 509 3.56 -24.11 -43.96
C ALA A 509 2.21 -24.54 -43.32
N GLY A 510 1.16 -23.73 -43.44
CA GLY A 510 -0.17 -24.02 -42.90
C GLY A 510 -0.36 -23.55 -41.47
N GLY A 511 0.52 -22.68 -40.95
CA GLY A 511 0.46 -22.19 -39.58
C GLY A 511 -0.55 -21.08 -39.33
N VAL A 512 -1.23 -20.56 -40.35
CA VAL A 512 -2.30 -19.55 -40.22
C VAL A 512 -3.66 -20.14 -40.55
N TRP A 513 -4.70 -19.68 -39.85
CA TRP A 513 -6.10 -19.88 -40.23
C TRP A 513 -6.38 -19.22 -41.60
N ALA A 514 -6.41 -20.01 -42.65
CA ALA A 514 -6.70 -19.59 -44.02
C ALA A 514 -7.60 -20.64 -44.70
N ILE A 515 -8.53 -20.20 -45.54
CA ILE A 515 -9.41 -21.08 -46.33
C ILE A 515 -8.95 -21.04 -47.77
N ARG A 516 -8.47 -22.18 -48.26
CA ARG A 516 -7.91 -22.30 -49.62
C ARG A 516 -8.93 -22.78 -50.67
N GLU A 517 -10.22 -22.75 -50.32
CA GLU A 517 -11.33 -22.92 -51.27
C GLU A 517 -11.90 -21.54 -51.66
N PRO A 518 -12.36 -21.36 -52.90
CA PRO A 518 -13.02 -20.11 -53.30
C PRO A 518 -14.25 -19.86 -52.45
N PHE A 519 -14.38 -18.63 -51.95
CA PHE A 519 -15.55 -18.26 -51.15
C PHE A 519 -16.80 -18.23 -52.03
N PRO A 520 -17.88 -18.92 -51.64
CA PRO A 520 -19.11 -18.97 -52.43
C PRO A 520 -19.83 -17.61 -52.47
N ASP A 521 -19.66 -16.78 -51.45
CA ASP A 521 -20.26 -15.45 -51.34
C ASP A 521 -19.45 -14.52 -50.42
N LEU A 522 -19.90 -13.27 -50.32
CA LEU A 522 -19.31 -12.26 -49.44
C LEU A 522 -19.39 -12.64 -47.95
N TYR A 523 -20.44 -13.35 -47.53
CA TYR A 523 -20.61 -13.75 -46.13
C TYR A 523 -19.48 -14.71 -45.72
N HIS A 524 -19.23 -15.75 -46.51
CA HIS A 524 -18.16 -16.73 -46.26
C HIS A 524 -16.78 -16.06 -46.32
N MET A 525 -16.56 -15.14 -47.27
CA MET A 525 -15.33 -14.36 -47.35
C MET A 525 -15.07 -13.57 -46.04
N LEU A 526 -16.10 -12.90 -45.51
CA LEU A 526 -15.97 -12.13 -44.27
C LEU A 526 -15.80 -13.05 -43.06
N MET A 527 -16.67 -14.05 -42.89
CA MET A 527 -16.66 -14.90 -41.69
C MET A 527 -15.43 -15.77 -41.59
N LEU A 528 -15.04 -16.40 -42.69
CA LEU A 528 -13.95 -17.36 -42.70
C LEU A 528 -12.60 -16.73 -43.09
N GLY A 529 -12.61 -15.73 -43.97
CA GLY A 529 -11.40 -15.03 -44.42
C GLY A 529 -10.92 -13.92 -43.48
N LEU A 530 -11.81 -13.32 -42.69
CA LEU A 530 -11.47 -12.20 -41.79
C LEU A 530 -11.79 -12.49 -40.32
N PHE A 531 -13.04 -12.82 -39.99
CA PHE A 531 -13.48 -12.93 -38.59
C PHE A 531 -12.93 -14.16 -37.87
N LEU A 532 -12.79 -15.30 -38.54
CA LEU A 532 -12.20 -16.49 -37.95
C LEU A 532 -10.71 -16.30 -37.60
N PRO A 533 -9.82 -15.85 -38.51
CA PRO A 533 -8.43 -15.52 -38.16
C PRO A 533 -8.33 -14.49 -37.03
N LEU A 534 -9.19 -13.46 -37.06
CA LEU A 534 -9.28 -12.44 -36.01
C LEU A 534 -9.66 -13.04 -34.66
N ALA A 535 -10.71 -13.85 -34.62
CA ALA A 535 -11.20 -14.49 -33.40
C ALA A 535 -10.15 -15.41 -32.79
N MET A 536 -9.40 -16.14 -33.61
CA MET A 536 -8.33 -17.03 -33.14
C MET A 536 -7.14 -16.24 -32.56
N GLU A 537 -6.73 -15.16 -33.21
CA GLU A 537 -5.64 -14.32 -32.67
C GLU A 537 -6.07 -13.65 -31.36
N ILE A 538 -7.32 -13.20 -31.26
CA ILE A 538 -7.90 -12.67 -30.02
C ILE A 538 -8.00 -13.76 -28.94
N LEU A 539 -8.47 -14.97 -29.27
CA LEU A 539 -8.61 -16.06 -28.32
C LEU A 539 -7.24 -16.40 -27.68
N PHE A 540 -6.22 -16.61 -28.49
CA PHE A 540 -4.93 -17.09 -28.00
C PHE A 540 -4.00 -15.97 -27.53
N ARG A 541 -3.92 -14.84 -28.25
CA ARG A 541 -3.10 -13.71 -27.80
C ARG A 541 -3.86 -12.92 -26.76
N VAL A 542 -5.01 -12.33 -27.06
CA VAL A 542 -5.71 -11.51 -26.07
C VAL A 542 -6.07 -12.32 -24.82
N ASN A 543 -6.87 -13.38 -24.93
CA ASN A 543 -7.41 -14.05 -23.73
C ASN A 543 -6.39 -14.97 -23.06
N VAL A 544 -5.91 -16.03 -23.74
CA VAL A 544 -5.03 -17.03 -23.12
C VAL A 544 -3.71 -16.40 -22.67
N HIS A 545 -2.98 -15.75 -23.58
CA HIS A 545 -1.70 -15.14 -23.20
C HIS A 545 -1.92 -13.95 -22.25
N GLY A 546 -2.97 -13.14 -22.47
CA GLY A 546 -3.25 -11.97 -21.64
C GLY A 546 -3.58 -12.30 -20.19
N TRP A 547 -4.30 -13.39 -19.95
CA TRP A 547 -4.56 -13.91 -18.61
C TRP A 547 -3.30 -14.43 -17.92
N LEU A 548 -2.44 -15.13 -18.67
CA LEU A 548 -1.26 -15.78 -18.10
C LEU A 548 -0.18 -14.79 -17.68
N GLN A 549 -0.06 -13.64 -18.35
CA GLN A 549 0.99 -12.66 -18.05
C GLN A 549 0.82 -11.99 -16.68
N GLU A 550 -0.40 -11.91 -16.13
CA GLU A 550 -0.65 -11.32 -14.80
C GLU A 550 0.18 -12.00 -13.69
N HIS A 551 0.65 -13.21 -13.97
CA HIS A 551 1.31 -14.09 -12.99
C HIS A 551 2.67 -14.61 -13.47
N HIS A 552 3.07 -14.29 -14.70
CA HIS A 552 4.28 -14.82 -15.31
C HIS A 552 5.12 -13.70 -15.89
N GLU A 553 6.44 -13.88 -15.83
CA GLU A 553 7.36 -12.95 -16.47
C GLU A 553 7.22 -13.05 -17.99
N ILE A 554 7.10 -11.90 -18.64
CA ILE A 554 7.05 -11.75 -20.10
C ILE A 554 8.26 -10.98 -20.60
N MET A 555 8.57 -11.11 -21.89
CA MET A 555 9.53 -10.23 -22.55
C MET A 555 9.04 -8.79 -22.54
N GLN A 556 9.97 -7.85 -22.43
CA GLN A 556 9.72 -6.42 -22.57
C GLN A 556 10.38 -5.89 -23.86
N PRO A 557 9.85 -4.83 -24.47
CA PRO A 557 10.47 -4.16 -25.61
C PRO A 557 11.90 -3.71 -25.26
N GLY A 558 12.88 -4.04 -26.11
CA GLY A 558 14.29 -3.75 -25.85
C GLY A 558 14.96 -4.55 -24.70
N GLY A 559 14.23 -5.45 -24.04
CA GLY A 559 14.75 -6.30 -22.98
C GLY A 559 15.43 -7.58 -23.48
N ARG A 560 15.74 -8.51 -22.55
CA ARG A 560 16.29 -9.84 -22.87
C ARG A 560 15.27 -10.72 -23.59
N TRP A 561 15.74 -11.51 -24.55
CA TRP A 561 14.95 -12.52 -25.25
C TRP A 561 14.91 -13.83 -24.44
N PHE A 562 13.70 -14.33 -24.14
CA PHE A 562 13.47 -15.63 -23.50
C PHE A 562 12.04 -16.13 -23.75
N LEU A 563 11.82 -17.44 -23.86
CA LEU A 563 10.47 -17.97 -24.03
C LEU A 563 9.69 -17.93 -22.71
N SER A 564 8.63 -17.12 -22.69
CA SER A 564 7.73 -17.02 -21.53
C SER A 564 6.73 -18.18 -21.51
N PRO A 565 6.24 -18.62 -20.34
CA PRO A 565 5.15 -19.58 -20.27
C PRO A 565 3.87 -19.14 -21.01
N PRO A 566 3.44 -17.84 -20.95
CA PRO A 566 2.35 -17.34 -21.79
C PRO A 566 2.53 -17.62 -23.29
N ILE A 567 3.74 -17.42 -23.85
CA ILE A 567 4.04 -17.71 -25.26
C ILE A 567 3.86 -19.21 -25.55
N LEU A 568 4.43 -20.07 -24.70
CA LEU A 568 4.39 -21.52 -24.90
C LEU A 568 2.96 -22.07 -24.85
N VAL A 569 2.19 -21.70 -23.84
CA VAL A 569 0.81 -22.19 -23.65
C VAL A 569 -0.11 -21.66 -24.76
N SER A 570 0.01 -20.37 -25.09
CA SER A 570 -0.76 -19.75 -26.17
C SER A 570 -0.40 -20.34 -27.54
N GLY A 571 0.88 -20.56 -27.83
CA GLY A 571 1.36 -21.17 -29.06
C GLY A 571 0.92 -22.64 -29.21
N PHE A 572 1.03 -23.44 -28.14
CA PHE A 572 0.57 -24.82 -28.14
C PHE A 572 -0.95 -24.91 -28.30
N GLY A 573 -1.71 -24.09 -27.55
CA GLY A 573 -3.17 -24.04 -27.66
C GLY A 573 -3.63 -23.65 -29.07
N TYR A 574 -2.95 -22.68 -29.70
CA TYR A 574 -3.21 -22.28 -31.08
C TYR A 574 -2.98 -23.44 -32.06
N ALA A 575 -1.84 -24.12 -31.96
CA ALA A 575 -1.50 -25.24 -32.82
C ALA A 575 -2.46 -26.43 -32.62
N ALA A 576 -2.80 -26.75 -31.37
CA ALA A 576 -3.76 -27.79 -31.04
C ALA A 576 -5.12 -27.49 -31.66
N MET A 577 -5.63 -26.26 -31.50
CA MET A 577 -6.92 -25.84 -32.06
C MET A 577 -6.94 -25.94 -33.59
N LEU A 578 -5.83 -25.57 -34.25
CA LEU A 578 -5.72 -25.73 -35.69
C LEU A 578 -5.73 -27.22 -36.09
N ALA A 579 -5.01 -28.07 -35.36
CA ALA A 579 -4.93 -29.51 -35.65
C ALA A 579 -6.27 -30.26 -35.53
N VAL A 580 -7.16 -29.84 -34.61
CA VAL A 580 -8.52 -30.43 -34.49
C VAL A 580 -9.55 -29.79 -35.43
N SER A 581 -9.19 -28.69 -36.10
CA SER A 581 -10.11 -27.99 -37.00
C SER A 581 -10.28 -28.73 -38.33
N PRO A 582 -11.52 -28.96 -38.80
CA PRO A 582 -11.81 -29.59 -40.09
C PRO A 582 -11.47 -28.69 -41.28
N LEU A 583 -11.17 -27.41 -41.02
CA LEU A 583 -10.74 -26.44 -42.03
C LEU A 583 -9.22 -26.48 -42.28
N SER A 584 -8.48 -27.29 -41.51
CA SER A 584 -7.04 -27.13 -41.41
C SER A 584 -6.24 -27.88 -42.48
N LEU A 585 -6.69 -29.00 -43.05
CA LEU A 585 -5.82 -29.72 -43.98
C LEU A 585 -5.57 -28.91 -45.26
N VAL A 586 -4.33 -28.48 -45.43
CA VAL A 586 -3.90 -27.80 -46.64
C VAL A 586 -3.92 -28.83 -47.78
N ALA A 587 -4.92 -28.78 -48.65
CA ALA A 587 -5.00 -29.64 -49.84
C ALA A 587 -3.70 -29.60 -50.68
N PHE A 588 -3.01 -28.44 -50.70
CA PHE A 588 -1.69 -28.29 -51.31
C PHE A 588 -0.57 -29.04 -50.58
N LEU A 589 -0.51 -29.03 -49.24
CA LEU A 589 0.48 -29.82 -48.48
C LEU A 589 0.15 -31.29 -48.59
N GLU A 590 -1.14 -31.66 -48.61
CA GLU A 590 -1.56 -33.03 -48.84
C GLU A 590 -1.12 -33.52 -50.24
N GLN A 591 -1.28 -32.68 -51.26
CA GLN A 591 -0.84 -32.98 -52.63
C GLN A 591 0.68 -33.07 -52.78
N THR A 592 1.45 -32.31 -52.00
CA THR A 592 2.93 -32.25 -52.12
C THR A 592 3.69 -33.13 -51.13
N MET A 593 3.15 -33.33 -49.93
CA MET A 593 3.81 -33.99 -48.79
C MET A 593 3.09 -35.27 -48.33
N GLY A 594 1.87 -35.55 -48.85
CA GLY A 594 1.08 -36.72 -48.51
C GLY A 594 0.88 -36.86 -47.00
N LEU A 595 1.29 -38.01 -46.45
CA LEU A 595 1.15 -38.35 -45.03
C LEU A 595 1.91 -37.39 -44.08
N TRP A 596 2.89 -36.62 -44.57
CA TRP A 596 3.63 -35.65 -43.75
C TRP A 596 2.90 -34.30 -43.61
N ALA A 597 1.87 -34.03 -44.41
CA ALA A 597 1.17 -32.75 -44.40
C ALA A 597 0.65 -32.33 -43.01
N PRO A 598 0.01 -33.20 -42.21
CA PRO A 598 -0.45 -32.82 -40.86
C PRO A 598 0.71 -32.50 -39.91
N VAL A 599 1.86 -33.18 -40.05
CA VAL A 599 3.05 -32.94 -39.22
C VAL A 599 3.66 -31.59 -39.56
N VAL A 600 3.87 -31.30 -40.84
CA VAL A 600 4.39 -30.01 -41.33
C VAL A 600 3.49 -28.87 -40.88
N GLN A 601 2.17 -29.07 -41.02
CA GLN A 601 1.19 -28.09 -40.57
C GLN A 601 1.21 -27.88 -39.07
N GLY A 602 1.23 -28.94 -38.27
CA GLY A 602 1.28 -28.83 -36.81
C GLY A 602 2.52 -28.09 -36.32
N VAL A 603 3.68 -28.37 -36.94
CA VAL A 603 4.93 -27.66 -36.66
C VAL A 603 4.83 -26.19 -37.12
N GLY A 604 4.29 -25.93 -38.31
CA GLY A 604 4.07 -24.58 -38.82
C GLY A 604 3.16 -23.76 -37.91
N ALA A 605 2.06 -24.33 -37.44
CA ALA A 605 1.11 -23.70 -36.52
C ALA A 605 1.73 -23.41 -35.16
N PHE A 606 2.54 -24.33 -34.64
CA PHE A 606 3.25 -24.10 -33.39
C PHE A 606 4.31 -23.00 -33.52
N LEU A 607 5.12 -23.02 -34.58
CA LEU A 607 6.15 -22.00 -34.81
C LEU A 607 5.54 -20.62 -35.10
N PHE A 608 4.48 -20.55 -35.89
CA PHE A 608 3.70 -19.33 -36.08
C PHE A 608 3.13 -18.85 -34.74
N GLY A 609 2.55 -19.78 -33.97
CA GLY A 609 1.99 -19.54 -32.66
C GLY A 609 2.98 -18.93 -31.67
N LEU A 610 4.19 -19.50 -31.61
CA LEU A 610 5.30 -18.96 -30.81
C LEU A 610 5.72 -17.57 -31.30
N GLY A 611 5.92 -17.43 -32.61
CA GLY A 611 6.36 -16.18 -33.22
C GLY A 611 5.41 -15.02 -32.98
N ALA A 612 4.11 -15.23 -33.21
CA ALA A 612 3.07 -14.25 -32.93
C ALA A 612 2.99 -13.91 -31.43
N GLY A 613 3.18 -14.89 -30.54
CA GLY A 613 3.30 -14.65 -29.10
C GLY A 613 4.50 -13.76 -28.73
N ILE A 614 5.68 -14.02 -29.32
CA ILE A 614 6.86 -13.19 -29.09
C ILE A 614 6.66 -11.78 -29.66
N ILE A 615 6.12 -11.67 -30.88
CA ILE A 615 5.78 -10.38 -31.51
C ILE A 615 4.86 -9.57 -30.59
N ARG A 616 3.86 -10.22 -29.99
CA ARG A 616 2.94 -9.57 -29.04
C ARG A 616 3.68 -9.01 -27.82
N GLU A 617 4.54 -9.81 -27.17
CA GLU A 617 5.28 -9.34 -25.98
C GLU A 617 6.26 -8.22 -26.31
N ARG A 618 7.01 -8.36 -27.42
CA ARG A 618 8.02 -7.38 -27.85
C ARG A 618 7.42 -6.08 -28.35
N SER A 619 6.17 -6.11 -28.82
CA SER A 619 5.45 -4.90 -29.21
C SER A 619 4.49 -4.38 -28.14
N GLU A 620 4.28 -5.12 -27.05
CA GLU A 620 3.19 -4.91 -26.07
C GLU A 620 1.79 -4.82 -26.70
N SER A 621 1.64 -5.26 -27.96
CA SER A 621 0.45 -5.00 -28.78
C SER A 621 0.01 -6.26 -29.52
N ILE A 622 -1.29 -6.48 -29.63
CA ILE A 622 -1.83 -7.50 -30.54
C ILE A 622 -1.79 -7.06 -32.01
N LEU A 623 -1.68 -5.76 -32.29
CA LEU A 623 -1.81 -5.24 -33.66
C LEU A 623 -0.83 -5.88 -34.65
N PRO A 624 0.48 -6.02 -34.35
CA PRO A 624 1.41 -6.62 -35.31
C PRO A 624 1.10 -8.09 -35.60
N SER A 625 0.77 -8.89 -34.59
CA SER A 625 0.40 -10.29 -34.77
C SER A 625 -0.90 -10.46 -35.54
N LEU A 626 -1.89 -9.60 -35.29
CA LEU A 626 -3.18 -9.60 -35.97
C LEU A 626 -3.06 -9.21 -37.45
N VAL A 627 -2.28 -8.17 -37.75
CA VAL A 627 -2.00 -7.76 -39.14
C VAL A 627 -1.28 -8.87 -39.89
N LEU A 628 -0.33 -9.56 -39.24
CA LEU A 628 0.39 -10.67 -39.84
C LEU A 628 -0.52 -11.86 -40.16
N GLN A 629 -1.37 -12.25 -39.19
CA GLN A 629 -2.34 -13.33 -39.34
C GLN A 629 -3.32 -13.05 -40.49
N ILE A 630 -3.98 -11.88 -40.48
CA ILE A 630 -4.98 -11.51 -41.50
C ILE A 630 -4.33 -11.29 -42.86
N GLY A 631 -3.19 -10.60 -42.90
CA GLY A 631 -2.48 -10.29 -44.14
C GLY A 631 -2.00 -11.55 -44.87
N ILE A 632 -1.38 -12.49 -44.14
CA ILE A 632 -0.92 -13.75 -44.74
C ILE A 632 -2.10 -14.66 -45.09
N ALA A 633 -3.13 -14.76 -44.22
CA ALA A 633 -4.33 -15.53 -44.54
C ALA A 633 -5.02 -14.99 -45.80
N GLY A 634 -5.21 -13.67 -45.91
CA GLY A 634 -5.79 -13.03 -47.09
C GLY A 634 -4.96 -13.24 -48.36
N ALA A 635 -3.63 -13.13 -48.27
CA ALA A 635 -2.74 -13.39 -49.40
C ALA A 635 -2.82 -14.85 -49.85
N ILE A 636 -2.85 -15.81 -48.92
CA ILE A 636 -3.05 -17.23 -49.23
C ILE A 636 -4.40 -17.43 -49.90
N ASN A 637 -5.50 -16.93 -49.32
CA ASN A 637 -6.83 -17.10 -49.88
C ASN A 637 -6.94 -16.50 -51.30
N GLY A 638 -6.31 -15.34 -51.54
CA GLY A 638 -6.29 -14.69 -52.86
C GLY A 638 -5.49 -15.45 -53.93
N LEU A 639 -4.46 -16.20 -53.54
CA LEU A 639 -3.68 -17.05 -54.47
C LEU A 639 -4.44 -18.30 -54.92
N TYR A 640 -5.40 -18.79 -54.13
CA TYR A 640 -6.18 -20.01 -54.41
C TYR A 640 -7.62 -19.73 -54.87
N GLY A 641 -8.14 -18.52 -54.68
CA GLY A 641 -9.47 -18.10 -55.11
C GLY A 641 -9.53 -17.38 -56.47
N GLY A 642 -8.43 -17.40 -57.23
CA GLY A 642 -8.30 -16.79 -58.56
C GLY A 642 -8.56 -17.76 -59.70
#